data_AF-A0A836KUY4-F1
#
_entry.id   AF-A0A836KUY4-F1
#
_cell.length_a   1.000
_cell.length_b   1.000
_cell.length_c   1.000
_cell.angle_alpha   90.00
_cell.angle_beta   90.00
_cell.angle_gamma   90.00
#
_symmetry.space_group_name_H-M   'P 1'
#
loop_
_entity.id
_entity.type
_entity.pdbx_description
1 polymer ?
#
loop_
_entity_poly.entity_id
_entity_poly.type
_entity_poly.pdbx_seq_one_letter_code
_entity_poly.pdbx_strand_id
1 'polypeptide(L)'
;MYRARSCCAVAVSAAAPHACTAIGTVARSYTPIHAPEPAVDHFGALRSADECRTLWAQHLPVPSLRRAIELWLRFGNDPVVHTAVSPPSAKKWAVDAAASSSPFAYVEDYMGSNMVTGTPAHVKESAELWSAYFETMYLRRMRQSRRTSKQYVGVPVTADKGHGAGDSGGGRASSSVANLFLDEADRPNTKWDADTFFCEVSYLSERHLKAKVTNYLQLEKLLWGGAATPDAFVQFFEAFQQQTVTRVPLPVPSIWVYENTEAKKKWAERYLPACSAAHKFFQEKLRLHAADAAAEAKLLADVAAAYKQVHAILLERRARQVAAGVCPSIWTGDCATAATAAAAEEEAWAANEVEKEQRRIEEGVYDAEDLLDTTAEWAAEHAKLQAILERPLTSSGSADGAPYDFSLQDFWMHTERREALETVHVLESESLARVAAAARRRLYSETSFPDVLAGLEESVAKAHLDLRAAVLKPHLNSVWCRMHYAKFGAASLVQHTHTASRQLLFHYAASMQEVAATAQLYYATKPLSSQLDYASPYSFRRSLARHCSHYGVEMAHAAQQPLLLSAAHLAKAEGVMGRVVRQAAASFGARRRARHSAAKANNQRLLNPVTSVLVTAPAPELLAAGADLLSVLREEKALKAKAASDTLKVWPLGSRQTVSYSWTSPALEKLRLLRLANGSLTAEQAAQRDQLRQAGRLEISMWRRRTVDECQRASAQAQQEATDVQALIAETPALQEVSSYATHLYVTLTREQEQQQQSSTGAASTPQACLESSEEWVFAVMLDDNVPLSETQSTEVFLPYVDAAGRRLPNGEYRVVVRAVDRELNPTEHPTLMSEAASASFSVVDALPQLYMQYTQHQQPGGAAAGAPAEAPLEGDMAGSELIPFCAFLREAGLHVSLSAEFAMGQSLDKQGNVSMAEVAAVLRGTEYHRSQCELGITDAQRTIEPQCRLHWSLYHPGATEHEWAAARRRVLQRAMAEERDWWLPDPMLEVTDVRTDSASGASLTFAAYPAVARYGTELCTVLRAHGTSCMDYAVLPAAPSAKAPASGAGAKVQAECTVDGTGALASLHYGAPISAADVTVEDALNAAMEAIQVAQMRHSTLSMVKLSAFEKQAQAMLLCGVYGHEFGGKYGRTYAYALDKAKREMAETAESGHVASLQAADAEKLRLLDQEQTSTAVDRFASQTNPEQRLTRFAPRSTLSGYNMEDAAPSQTSTWGQ
;
A
#
# COMPACT_ATOMS: atom_id res chain seq x y z
N MET A 1 19.76 62.68 -28.57
CA MET A 1 18.75 63.76 -28.52
C MET A 1 18.14 63.82 -27.14
N TYR A 2 17.74 65.02 -26.74
CA TYR A 2 17.54 65.54 -25.39
C TYR A 2 16.75 64.70 -24.36
N ARG A 3 17.29 64.67 -23.13
CA ARG A 3 16.57 64.49 -21.86
C ARG A 3 15.58 65.65 -21.65
N ALA A 4 14.40 65.33 -21.10
CA ALA A 4 13.65 66.25 -20.25
C ALA A 4 13.19 65.50 -18.98
N ARG A 5 13.58 66.06 -17.84
CA ARG A 5 13.21 65.65 -16.48
C ARG A 5 11.74 66.01 -16.22
N SER A 6 11.05 65.20 -15.43
CA SER A 6 9.97 65.66 -14.56
C SER A 6 10.18 65.05 -13.18
N CYS A 7 10.61 65.90 -12.24
CA CYS A 7 10.46 65.65 -10.82
C CYS A 7 9.03 66.03 -10.46
N CYS A 8 8.26 65.13 -9.84
CA CYS A 8 7.12 65.50 -9.02
C CYS A 8 7.00 64.50 -7.87
N ALA A 9 6.93 65.07 -6.67
CA ALA A 9 6.82 64.40 -5.39
C ALA A 9 5.60 63.45 -5.35
N VAL A 10 5.79 62.25 -4.79
CA VAL A 10 4.66 61.44 -4.32
C VAL A 10 4.41 61.83 -2.87
N ALA A 11 3.38 62.64 -2.69
CA ALA A 11 2.85 63.01 -1.39
C ALA A 11 2.44 61.75 -0.61
N VAL A 12 2.80 61.74 0.67
CA VAL A 12 2.26 60.84 1.68
C VAL A 12 0.78 61.15 1.82
N SER A 13 -0.09 60.30 1.25
CA SER A 13 -1.51 60.31 1.60
C SER A 13 -1.69 59.38 2.79
N ALA A 14 -2.04 59.97 3.94
CA ALA A 14 -2.66 59.25 5.03
C ALA A 14 -3.88 58.46 4.49
N ALA A 15 -4.10 57.27 5.04
CA ALA A 15 -5.33 56.55 4.86
C ALA A 15 -6.47 57.44 5.37
N ALA A 16 -7.28 57.95 4.44
CA ALA A 16 -8.55 58.54 4.78
C ALA A 16 -9.47 57.42 5.33
N PRO A 17 -10.36 57.73 6.29
CA PRO A 17 -11.44 56.81 6.67
C PRO A 17 -12.26 56.48 5.42
N HIS A 18 -12.89 55.31 5.40
CA HIS A 18 -13.78 54.86 4.33
C HIS A 18 -14.72 55.98 3.84
N ALA A 19 -14.27 56.71 2.83
CA ALA A 19 -15.15 57.46 1.97
C ALA A 19 -15.78 56.40 1.08
N CYS A 20 -17.08 56.16 1.26
CA CYS A 20 -17.91 55.65 0.20
C CYS A 20 -17.65 56.52 -1.03
N THR A 21 -16.73 56.10 -1.91
CA THR A 21 -16.76 56.54 -3.30
C THR A 21 -17.97 55.85 -3.89
N ALA A 22 -19.13 56.45 -3.65
CA ALA A 22 -20.26 56.34 -4.54
C ALA A 22 -19.68 56.63 -5.93
N ILE A 23 -19.54 55.57 -6.73
CA ILE A 23 -19.42 55.71 -8.17
C ILE A 23 -20.58 56.65 -8.53
N GLY A 24 -20.25 57.80 -9.10
CA GLY A 24 -21.22 58.73 -9.64
C GLY A 24 -21.93 58.10 -10.83
N THR A 25 -22.66 57.02 -10.61
CA THR A 25 -23.84 56.72 -11.41
C THR A 25 -24.72 57.94 -11.26
N VAL A 26 -25.09 58.54 -12.38
CA VAL A 26 -26.16 59.52 -12.47
C VAL A 26 -27.40 58.84 -11.89
N ALA A 27 -27.57 58.93 -10.57
CA ALA A 27 -28.73 58.41 -9.88
C ALA A 27 -29.89 59.24 -10.38
N ARG A 28 -30.68 58.65 -11.26
CA ARG A 28 -31.97 59.23 -11.61
C ARG A 28 -32.73 59.39 -10.29
N SER A 29 -33.51 60.46 -10.16
CA SER A 29 -34.15 60.89 -8.90
C SER A 29 -35.07 59.83 -8.23
N TYR A 30 -35.35 58.71 -8.89
CA TYR A 30 -36.20 57.63 -8.40
C TYR A 30 -35.44 56.36 -7.93
N THR A 31 -34.09 56.30 -8.01
CA THR A 31 -33.29 55.14 -7.53
C THR A 31 -32.44 55.48 -6.30
N PRO A 32 -32.30 54.54 -5.33
CA PRO A 32 -32.79 53.16 -5.36
C PRO A 32 -34.29 53.07 -5.05
N ILE A 33 -34.98 52.12 -5.69
CA ILE A 33 -36.44 51.91 -5.52
C ILE A 33 -36.75 51.31 -4.13
N HIS A 34 -35.84 50.49 -3.60
CA HIS A 34 -35.90 49.88 -2.28
C HIS A 34 -34.52 49.97 -1.61
N ALA A 35 -34.48 49.78 -0.28
CA ALA A 35 -33.21 49.72 0.44
C ALA A 35 -32.32 48.59 -0.11
N PRO A 36 -31.00 48.80 -0.24
CA PRO A 36 -30.08 47.73 -0.59
C PRO A 36 -30.11 46.64 0.48
N GLU A 37 -29.86 45.40 0.08
CA GLU A 37 -29.77 44.28 1.00
C GLU A 37 -28.72 44.54 2.10
N PRO A 38 -28.95 44.06 3.33
CA PRO A 38 -27.96 44.17 4.40
C PRO A 38 -26.67 43.43 4.02
N ALA A 39 -25.53 43.87 4.57
CA ALA A 39 -24.22 43.29 4.33
C ALA A 39 -24.03 41.92 5.03
N VAL A 40 -24.83 40.94 4.66
CA VAL A 40 -24.82 39.58 5.22
C VAL A 40 -23.73 38.74 4.54
N ASP A 41 -22.84 38.14 5.33
CA ASP A 41 -21.89 37.15 4.82
C ASP A 41 -22.55 35.76 4.72
N HIS A 42 -23.05 35.44 3.53
CA HIS A 42 -23.64 34.13 3.24
C HIS A 42 -22.62 32.99 3.23
N PHE A 43 -21.33 33.27 3.01
CA PHE A 43 -20.28 32.24 2.96
C PHE A 43 -19.77 31.85 4.35
N GLY A 44 -19.70 32.81 5.27
CA GLY A 44 -19.27 32.59 6.66
C GLY A 44 -20.09 31.51 7.37
N ALA A 45 -21.42 31.54 7.21
CA ALA A 45 -22.32 30.55 7.80
C ALA A 45 -22.10 29.13 7.25
N LEU A 46 -22.00 28.99 5.93
CA LEU A 46 -21.78 27.69 5.27
C LEU A 46 -20.44 27.07 5.68
N ARG A 47 -19.38 27.88 5.66
CA ARG A 47 -18.04 27.41 6.00
C ARG A 47 -17.92 27.04 7.48
N SER A 48 -18.45 27.85 8.38
CA SER A 48 -18.45 27.54 9.81
C SER A 48 -19.19 26.23 10.10
N ALA A 49 -20.31 25.96 9.43
CA ALA A 49 -21.01 24.68 9.55
C ALA A 49 -20.17 23.49 9.03
N ASP A 50 -19.46 23.66 7.92
CA ASP A 50 -18.55 22.64 7.40
C ASP A 50 -17.34 22.41 8.33
N GLU A 51 -16.74 23.46 8.89
CA GLU A 51 -15.63 23.39 9.87
C GLU A 51 -16.05 22.65 11.15
N CYS A 52 -17.21 23.00 11.73
CA CYS A 52 -17.75 22.32 12.92
C CYS A 52 -18.05 20.83 12.68
N ARG A 53 -18.43 20.45 11.45
CA ARG A 53 -18.71 19.05 11.09
C ARG A 53 -17.43 18.25 10.84
N THR A 54 -16.43 18.86 10.20
CA THR A 54 -15.24 18.14 9.70
C THR A 54 -14.21 17.90 10.81
N LEU A 55 -13.80 18.94 11.55
CA LEU A 55 -12.75 18.88 12.59
C LEU A 55 -11.57 18.02 12.13
N TRP A 56 -11.07 17.04 12.88
CA TRP A 56 -10.01 16.15 12.39
C TRP A 56 -10.54 14.89 11.72
N ALA A 57 -9.75 14.25 10.86
CA ALA A 57 -10.08 12.94 10.32
C ALA A 57 -10.12 11.89 11.45
N GLN A 58 -11.23 11.16 11.56
CA GLN A 58 -11.44 10.15 12.60
C GLN A 58 -10.72 8.83 12.28
N HIS A 59 -10.64 8.49 10.99
CA HIS A 59 -10.21 7.17 10.54
C HIS A 59 -9.41 7.23 9.25
N LEU A 60 -8.33 6.44 9.22
CA LEU A 60 -7.74 5.94 7.98
C LEU A 60 -8.87 5.28 7.16
N PRO A 61 -8.94 5.44 5.82
CA PRO A 61 -9.94 4.76 4.99
C PRO A 61 -10.07 3.26 5.29
N VAL A 62 -8.95 2.62 5.62
CA VAL A 62 -8.88 1.25 6.12
C VAL A 62 -8.18 1.25 7.50
N PRO A 63 -8.94 1.35 8.61
CA PRO A 63 -8.36 1.60 9.94
C PRO A 63 -7.87 0.33 10.65
N SER A 64 -8.31 -0.85 10.24
CA SER A 64 -7.98 -2.11 10.91
C SER A 64 -7.90 -3.28 9.93
N LEU A 65 -7.27 -4.38 10.37
CA LEU A 65 -7.19 -5.62 9.60
C LEU A 65 -8.58 -6.19 9.26
N ARG A 66 -9.52 -6.16 10.21
CA ARG A 66 -10.91 -6.61 9.98
C ARG A 66 -11.55 -5.83 8.83
N ARG A 67 -11.46 -4.50 8.88
CA ARG A 67 -12.03 -3.65 7.83
C ARG A 67 -11.31 -3.84 6.49
N ALA A 68 -10.01 -4.11 6.53
CA ALA A 68 -9.23 -4.41 5.33
C ALA A 68 -9.69 -5.71 4.66
N ILE A 69 -9.98 -6.77 5.42
CA ILE A 69 -10.54 -8.02 4.87
C ILE A 69 -11.88 -7.76 4.19
N GLU A 70 -12.80 -7.06 4.86
CA GLU A 70 -14.13 -6.72 4.30
C GLU A 70 -14.01 -5.91 2.99
N LEU A 71 -13.13 -4.90 2.96
CA LEU A 71 -12.95 -4.05 1.78
C LEU A 71 -12.23 -4.77 0.65
N TRP A 72 -11.22 -5.58 0.97
CA TRP A 72 -10.51 -6.38 -0.04
C TRP A 72 -11.45 -7.35 -0.75
N LEU A 73 -12.38 -7.98 -0.03
CA LEU A 73 -13.44 -8.80 -0.62
C LEU A 73 -14.43 -7.94 -1.43
N ARG A 74 -14.79 -6.75 -0.93
CA ARG A 74 -15.69 -5.81 -1.63
C ARG A 74 -15.10 -5.26 -2.93
N PHE A 75 -13.78 -5.22 -3.07
CA PHE A 75 -13.11 -4.87 -4.33
C PHE A 75 -13.32 -5.92 -5.44
N GLY A 76 -13.99 -7.03 -5.14
CA GLY A 76 -14.25 -8.11 -6.10
C GLY A 76 -13.24 -9.25 -6.03
N ASN A 77 -12.30 -9.22 -5.07
CA ASN A 77 -11.31 -10.26 -4.94
C ASN A 77 -11.88 -11.50 -4.25
N ASP A 78 -11.68 -12.65 -4.87
CA ASP A 78 -11.90 -13.97 -4.28
C ASP A 78 -10.69 -14.40 -3.41
N PRO A 79 -10.88 -14.80 -2.14
CA PRO A 79 -9.78 -15.13 -1.24
C PRO A 79 -9.02 -16.39 -1.66
N VAL A 80 -9.60 -17.30 -2.44
CA VAL A 80 -8.93 -18.54 -2.88
C VAL A 80 -8.11 -18.29 -4.13
N VAL A 81 -8.66 -17.61 -5.13
CA VAL A 81 -8.01 -17.39 -6.41
C VAL A 81 -7.01 -16.24 -6.34
N HIS A 82 -7.39 -15.08 -5.80
CA HIS A 82 -6.59 -13.85 -5.91
C HIS A 82 -5.40 -13.77 -4.92
N THR A 83 -5.40 -14.63 -3.89
CA THR A 83 -4.26 -14.77 -2.95
C THR A 83 -3.25 -15.83 -3.40
N ALA A 84 -3.64 -16.73 -4.29
CA ALA A 84 -2.77 -17.82 -4.73
C ALA A 84 -1.85 -17.39 -5.90
N VAL A 85 -2.16 -16.30 -6.60
CA VAL A 85 -1.37 -15.75 -7.71
C VAL A 85 0.00 -15.25 -7.22
N SER A 86 1.07 -15.89 -7.69
CA SER A 86 2.45 -15.42 -7.46
C SER A 86 2.88 -14.48 -8.60
N PRO A 87 3.41 -13.30 -8.29
CA PRO A 87 3.80 -12.33 -9.32
C PRO A 87 5.03 -12.80 -10.13
N PRO A 88 5.08 -12.55 -11.44
CA PRO A 88 6.20 -12.97 -12.30
C PRO A 88 7.54 -12.32 -11.91
N SER A 89 7.52 -11.10 -11.34
CA SER A 89 8.73 -10.35 -10.94
C SER A 89 9.43 -10.89 -9.69
N ALA A 90 8.76 -11.73 -8.87
CA ALA A 90 9.37 -12.33 -7.66
C ALA A 90 10.58 -13.24 -7.96
N LYS A 91 10.72 -13.74 -9.20
CA LYS A 91 11.81 -14.64 -9.60
C LYS A 91 13.11 -13.92 -9.99
N LYS A 92 13.08 -12.63 -10.36
CA LYS A 92 14.26 -11.90 -10.87
C LYS A 92 15.08 -11.18 -9.79
N TRP A 93 14.52 -10.93 -8.61
CA TRP A 93 15.08 -9.98 -7.63
C TRP A 93 15.10 -10.51 -6.19
N ALA A 94 15.25 -11.83 -6.00
CA ALA A 94 15.27 -12.48 -4.69
C ALA A 94 16.56 -12.20 -3.88
N VAL A 95 16.89 -10.93 -3.67
CA VAL A 95 18.07 -10.52 -2.90
C VAL A 95 17.68 -9.93 -1.54
N ASP A 96 16.57 -9.20 -1.38
CA ASP A 96 16.20 -8.65 -0.06
C ASP A 96 14.66 -8.53 0.15
N ALA A 97 14.18 -9.03 1.30
CA ALA A 97 12.79 -9.09 1.81
C ALA A 97 11.82 -10.11 1.18
N ALA A 98 10.99 -10.72 2.04
CA ALA A 98 9.90 -11.63 1.65
C ALA A 98 8.88 -10.87 0.79
N ALA A 99 8.93 -11.05 -0.52
CA ALA A 99 8.08 -10.34 -1.47
C ALA A 99 6.59 -10.65 -1.23
N SER A 100 5.79 -9.62 -1.00
CA SER A 100 4.33 -9.72 -0.94
C SER A 100 3.75 -9.89 -2.36
N SER A 101 2.68 -10.67 -2.48
CA SER A 101 1.88 -10.80 -3.72
C SER A 101 0.94 -9.61 -3.96
N SER A 102 0.75 -8.76 -2.94
CA SER A 102 -0.17 -7.64 -2.99
C SER A 102 0.51 -6.38 -3.54
N PRO A 103 -0.05 -5.71 -4.55
CA PRO A 103 0.47 -4.42 -5.02
C PRO A 103 0.45 -3.34 -3.93
N PHE A 104 -0.50 -3.41 -3.00
CA PHE A 104 -0.60 -2.50 -1.87
C PHE A 104 0.62 -2.49 -0.95
N ALA A 105 1.45 -3.55 -0.98
CA ALA A 105 2.67 -3.62 -0.17
C ALA A 105 3.79 -2.71 -0.70
N TYR A 106 3.72 -2.31 -1.98
CA TYR A 106 4.75 -1.53 -2.67
C TYR A 106 4.35 -0.08 -2.91
N VAL A 107 3.17 0.33 -2.43
CA VAL A 107 2.68 1.69 -2.60
C VAL A 107 3.56 2.67 -1.84
N GLU A 108 3.99 3.70 -2.55
CA GLU A 108 4.75 4.85 -2.04
C GLU A 108 4.25 6.15 -2.70
N ASP A 109 4.76 7.28 -2.24
CA ASP A 109 4.45 8.58 -2.85
C ASP A 109 5.12 8.72 -4.23
N TYR A 110 4.58 9.58 -5.09
CA TYR A 110 5.09 9.86 -6.45
C TYR A 110 6.56 10.29 -6.46
N MET A 111 7.06 10.91 -5.38
CA MET A 111 8.46 11.28 -5.22
C MET A 111 9.39 10.09 -4.86
N GLY A 112 8.88 8.86 -4.80
CA GLY A 112 9.62 7.67 -4.35
C GLY A 112 9.87 7.66 -2.84
N SER A 113 8.92 8.19 -2.06
CA SER A 113 9.08 8.37 -0.62
C SER A 113 8.01 7.64 0.18
N ASN A 114 8.41 7.02 1.29
CA ASN A 114 7.52 6.35 2.24
C ASN A 114 8.06 6.54 3.67
N MET A 115 7.47 7.49 4.41
CA MET A 115 7.85 7.78 5.80
C MET A 115 7.06 6.97 6.84
N VAL A 116 6.21 6.03 6.42
CA VAL A 116 5.18 5.43 7.28
C VAL A 116 5.36 3.91 7.42
N THR A 117 5.45 3.21 6.30
CA THR A 117 5.53 1.73 6.25
C THR A 117 6.82 1.22 5.59
N GLY A 118 7.69 2.13 5.15
CA GLY A 118 8.98 1.81 4.56
C GLY A 118 9.95 1.16 5.56
N THR A 119 11.02 0.57 5.03
CA THR A 119 12.13 0.09 5.87
C THR A 119 12.79 1.27 6.60
N PRO A 120 13.48 1.06 7.74
CA PRO A 120 14.14 2.15 8.46
C PRO A 120 15.10 2.99 7.60
N ALA A 121 15.76 2.36 6.61
CA ALA A 121 16.59 3.04 5.63
C ALA A 121 15.76 3.95 4.70
N HIS A 122 14.67 3.43 4.14
CA HIS A 122 13.78 4.16 3.23
C HIS A 122 13.06 5.32 3.93
N VAL A 123 12.64 5.16 5.18
CA VAL A 123 12.05 6.25 5.99
C VAL A 123 13.05 7.38 6.18
N LYS A 124 14.32 7.06 6.47
CA LYS A 124 15.38 8.05 6.64
C LYS A 124 15.66 8.81 5.33
N GLU A 125 15.83 8.09 4.22
CA GLU A 125 16.04 8.69 2.89
C GLU A 125 14.86 9.58 2.47
N SER A 126 13.62 9.14 2.75
CA SER A 126 12.40 9.90 2.49
C SER A 126 12.36 11.21 3.29
N ALA A 127 12.68 11.16 4.58
CA ALA A 127 12.70 12.34 5.44
C ALA A 127 13.79 13.34 5.01
N GLU A 128 14.97 12.86 4.60
CA GLU A 128 16.06 13.69 4.08
C GLU A 128 15.68 14.37 2.75
N LEU A 129 15.03 13.64 1.84
CA LEU A 129 14.50 14.17 0.58
C LEU A 129 13.48 15.30 0.82
N TRP A 130 12.49 15.06 1.68
CA TRP A 130 11.49 16.08 2.01
C TRP A 130 12.12 17.27 2.74
N SER A 131 13.05 17.03 3.65
CA SER A 131 13.75 18.10 4.38
C SER A 131 14.49 19.04 3.43
N ALA A 132 15.23 18.49 2.46
CA ALA A 132 15.95 19.26 1.45
C ALA A 132 15.01 20.06 0.54
N TYR A 133 13.88 19.45 0.13
CA TYR A 133 12.84 20.11 -0.65
C TYR A 133 12.24 21.31 0.10
N PHE A 134 11.78 21.10 1.34
CA PHE A 134 11.15 22.14 2.14
C PHE A 134 12.13 23.24 2.54
N GLU A 135 13.39 22.93 2.88
CA GLU A 135 14.40 23.95 3.17
C GLU A 135 14.59 24.88 1.96
N THR A 136 14.75 24.32 0.77
CA THR A 136 14.91 25.09 -0.47
C THR A 136 13.67 25.94 -0.77
N MET A 137 12.47 25.36 -0.61
CA MET A 137 11.21 26.05 -0.86
C MET A 137 11.00 27.24 0.09
N TYR A 138 11.23 27.05 1.39
CA TYR A 138 11.07 28.12 2.38
C TYR A 138 12.15 29.19 2.29
N LEU A 139 13.41 28.84 2.01
CA LEU A 139 14.46 29.83 1.72
C LEU A 139 14.07 30.73 0.55
N ARG A 140 13.57 30.13 -0.55
CA ARG A 140 13.09 30.90 -1.71
C ARG A 140 11.93 31.82 -1.35
N ARG A 141 10.96 31.37 -0.56
CA ARG A 141 9.84 32.21 -0.09
C ARG A 141 10.32 33.36 0.78
N MET A 142 11.28 33.12 1.68
CA MET A 142 11.84 34.17 2.54
C MET A 142 12.54 35.26 1.73
N ARG A 143 13.28 34.88 0.68
CA ARG A 143 13.86 35.84 -0.28
C ARG A 143 12.76 36.66 -0.95
N GLN A 144 11.73 36.01 -1.50
CA GLN A 144 10.61 36.70 -2.16
C GLN A 144 9.78 37.61 -1.25
N SER A 145 9.92 37.50 0.07
CA SER A 145 9.27 38.42 1.01
C SER A 145 10.03 39.75 1.11
N ARG A 146 11.32 39.80 0.78
CA ARG A 146 12.17 41.00 0.87
C ARG A 146 12.11 41.88 -0.37
N ARG A 147 12.31 43.19 -0.19
CA ARG A 147 12.21 44.17 -1.29
C ARG A 147 13.30 44.00 -2.36
N THR A 148 14.54 43.75 -1.94
CA THR A 148 15.69 43.50 -2.84
C THR A 148 15.40 42.38 -3.81
N SER A 149 15.10 41.20 -3.27
CA SER A 149 14.79 40.01 -4.06
C SER A 149 13.54 40.14 -4.95
N LYS A 150 12.52 40.90 -4.52
CA LYS A 150 11.32 41.18 -5.33
C LYS A 150 11.61 41.96 -6.61
N GLN A 151 12.64 42.82 -6.63
CA GLN A 151 12.99 43.60 -7.82
C GLN A 151 13.51 42.73 -8.97
N TYR A 152 13.96 41.50 -8.70
CA TYR A 152 14.43 40.57 -9.72
C TYR A 152 13.32 39.69 -10.33
N VAL A 153 12.11 39.69 -9.76
CA VAL A 153 11.00 38.84 -10.21
C VAL A 153 10.33 39.47 -11.44
N GLY A 154 10.26 38.73 -12.55
CA GLY A 154 9.58 39.17 -13.77
C GLY A 154 10.36 40.18 -14.62
N VAL A 155 11.64 40.42 -14.30
CA VAL A 155 12.54 41.26 -15.10
C VAL A 155 13.30 40.36 -16.08
N PRO A 156 13.15 40.55 -17.41
CA PRO A 156 13.96 39.80 -18.37
C PRO A 156 15.43 40.19 -18.15
N VAL A 157 16.27 39.18 -17.89
CA VAL A 157 17.71 39.37 -17.83
C VAL A 157 18.15 39.76 -19.24
N THR A 158 18.37 41.03 -19.49
CA THR A 158 19.07 41.45 -20.71
C THR A 158 20.49 40.92 -20.59
N ALA A 159 20.76 39.81 -21.26
CA ALA A 159 22.11 39.35 -21.52
C ALA A 159 22.82 40.50 -22.24
N ASP A 160 23.65 41.23 -21.50
CA ASP A 160 24.50 42.26 -22.07
C ASP A 160 25.33 41.60 -23.18
N LYS A 161 24.96 41.87 -24.44
CA LYS A 161 25.82 41.65 -25.59
C LYS A 161 27.11 42.43 -25.32
N GLY A 162 28.18 41.69 -25.12
CA GLY A 162 29.51 42.27 -25.05
C GLY A 162 29.84 42.98 -26.35
N HIS A 163 30.24 44.24 -26.26
CA HIS A 163 31.27 44.86 -27.10
C HIS A 163 31.68 46.21 -26.50
N GLY A 164 33.00 46.45 -26.42
CA GLY A 164 33.59 47.78 -26.33
C GLY A 164 34.32 48.08 -25.03
N ALA A 165 35.65 48.08 -25.11
CA ALA A 165 36.62 48.37 -24.07
C ALA A 165 36.47 49.77 -23.44
N GLY A 166 36.85 49.89 -22.17
CA GLY A 166 37.01 51.15 -21.46
C GLY A 166 37.34 50.93 -19.99
N ASP A 167 38.65 50.87 -19.69
CA ASP A 167 39.22 50.76 -18.35
C ASP A 167 38.63 51.76 -17.35
N SER A 168 37.90 51.24 -16.36
CA SER A 168 37.83 51.81 -15.01
C SER A 168 37.24 50.77 -14.06
N GLY A 169 37.95 50.52 -12.96
CA GLY A 169 37.68 49.44 -12.02
C GLY A 169 36.27 49.50 -11.41
N GLY A 170 35.52 48.40 -11.57
CA GLY A 170 34.17 48.22 -11.03
C GLY A 170 33.49 46.98 -11.64
N GLY A 171 34.14 45.81 -11.55
CA GLY A 171 33.75 44.59 -12.27
C GLY A 171 32.42 43.97 -11.85
N ARG A 172 31.47 43.97 -12.80
CA ARG A 172 30.17 43.28 -12.88
C ARG A 172 30.06 41.93 -12.14
N ALA A 173 29.39 41.92 -10.98
CA ALA A 173 28.83 40.72 -10.33
C ALA A 173 27.28 40.64 -10.42
N SER A 174 26.64 41.65 -11.03
CA SER A 174 25.19 41.84 -10.96
C SER A 174 24.38 40.86 -11.82
N SER A 175 24.94 40.28 -12.89
CA SER A 175 24.20 39.35 -13.76
C SER A 175 24.18 37.91 -13.24
N SER A 176 25.23 37.43 -12.55
CA SER A 176 25.25 36.06 -12.01
C SER A 176 24.43 35.92 -10.71
N VAL A 177 24.42 36.97 -9.88
CA VAL A 177 23.63 37.00 -8.62
C VAL A 177 22.13 37.10 -8.90
N ALA A 178 21.73 37.83 -9.96
CA ALA A 178 20.34 37.88 -10.42
C ALA A 178 19.87 36.52 -10.97
N ASN A 179 20.75 35.78 -11.68
CA ASN A 179 20.45 34.43 -12.17
C ASN A 179 20.37 33.39 -11.03
N LEU A 180 21.14 33.58 -9.95
CA LEU A 180 21.16 32.69 -8.79
C LEU A 180 20.13 33.04 -7.70
N PHE A 181 19.40 34.16 -7.85
CA PHE A 181 18.40 34.64 -6.88
C PHE A 181 18.92 34.62 -5.42
N LEU A 182 20.14 35.12 -5.21
CA LEU A 182 20.75 35.23 -3.88
C LEU A 182 20.45 36.60 -3.27
N ASP A 183 20.25 36.62 -1.96
CA ASP A 183 19.88 37.80 -1.18
C ASP A 183 20.96 38.15 -0.14
N GLU A 184 20.94 39.36 0.42
CA GLU A 184 21.98 39.80 1.35
C GLU A 184 22.12 38.89 2.59
N ALA A 185 21.03 38.35 3.12
CA ALA A 185 21.06 37.44 4.28
C ALA A 185 21.38 35.97 3.93
N ASP A 186 21.71 35.65 2.67
CA ASP A 186 22.31 34.34 2.32
C ASP A 186 23.84 34.33 2.51
N ARG A 187 24.45 35.49 2.77
CA ARG A 187 25.90 35.60 2.99
C ARG A 187 26.22 35.61 4.49
N PRO A 188 27.10 34.72 4.99
CA PRO A 188 27.40 34.61 6.42
C PRO A 188 28.07 35.86 7.00
N ASN A 189 28.74 36.66 6.16
CA ASN A 189 29.45 37.88 6.58
C ASN A 189 28.54 39.12 6.66
N THR A 190 27.26 39.02 6.27
CA THR A 190 26.31 40.13 6.34
C THR A 190 26.00 40.46 7.79
N LYS A 191 26.15 41.74 8.15
CA LYS A 191 25.79 42.28 9.46
C LYS A 191 24.36 42.83 9.45
N TRP A 192 23.75 43.02 10.63
CA TRP A 192 22.36 43.49 10.75
C TRP A 192 22.13 44.86 10.09
N ASP A 193 23.09 45.77 10.15
CA ASP A 193 23.04 47.10 9.51
C ASP A 193 23.06 47.06 7.97
N ALA A 194 23.46 45.93 7.38
CA ALA A 194 23.42 45.71 5.93
C ALA A 194 22.19 44.91 5.47
N ASP A 195 21.36 44.42 6.40
CA ASP A 195 20.15 43.65 6.11
C ASP A 195 18.98 44.59 5.80
N THR A 196 18.37 44.46 4.61
CA THR A 196 17.34 45.40 4.16
C THR A 196 16.07 45.34 5.02
N PHE A 197 15.66 44.13 5.41
CA PHE A 197 14.50 43.93 6.27
C PHE A 197 14.74 44.55 7.65
N PHE A 198 15.90 44.30 8.26
CA PHE A 198 16.25 44.93 9.53
C PHE A 198 16.32 46.46 9.43
N CYS A 199 16.86 47.01 8.34
CA CYS A 199 16.90 48.46 8.12
C CYS A 199 15.51 49.09 8.10
N GLU A 200 14.54 48.44 7.45
CA GLU A 200 13.14 48.90 7.45
C GLU A 200 12.57 48.92 8.86
N VAL A 201 12.79 47.85 9.63
CA VAL A 201 12.21 47.74 10.96
C VAL A 201 12.91 48.65 11.98
N SER A 202 14.23 48.83 11.86
CA SER A 202 15.00 49.80 12.64
C SER A 202 14.54 51.24 12.36
N TYR A 203 14.20 51.56 11.11
CA TYR A 203 13.62 52.87 10.77
C TYR A 203 12.25 53.07 11.46
N LEU A 204 11.40 52.05 11.47
CA LEU A 204 10.10 52.10 12.15
C LEU A 204 10.25 52.21 13.67
N SER A 205 11.24 51.53 14.28
CA SER A 205 11.50 51.64 15.71
C SER A 205 11.97 53.04 16.10
N GLU A 206 12.84 53.67 15.31
CA GLU A 206 13.26 55.05 15.56
C GLU A 206 12.10 56.03 15.43
N ARG A 207 11.25 55.86 14.41
CA ARG A 207 10.13 56.77 14.13
C ARG A 207 8.99 56.68 15.14
N HIS A 208 8.58 55.46 15.51
CA HIS A 208 7.37 55.24 16.32
C HIS A 208 7.69 54.92 17.79
N LEU A 209 8.70 54.07 18.04
CA LEU A 209 9.08 53.65 19.39
C LEU A 209 10.12 54.58 20.03
N LYS A 210 10.65 55.55 19.26
CA LYS A 210 11.66 56.54 19.69
C LYS A 210 12.94 55.91 20.23
N ALA A 211 13.33 54.74 19.71
CA ALA A 211 14.51 54.00 20.13
C ALA A 211 15.34 53.51 18.94
N LYS A 212 16.66 53.66 19.05
CA LYS A 212 17.63 53.14 18.07
C LYS A 212 17.98 51.70 18.42
N VAL A 213 17.93 50.82 17.43
CA VAL A 213 18.17 49.40 17.61
C VAL A 213 19.32 48.95 16.70
N THR A 214 20.23 48.13 17.23
CA THR A 214 21.43 47.67 16.48
C THR A 214 21.35 46.23 15.97
N ASN A 215 20.42 45.43 16.49
CA ASN A 215 20.15 44.07 16.03
C ASN A 215 18.68 43.67 16.28
N TYR A 216 18.23 42.59 15.62
CA TYR A 216 16.83 42.18 15.68
C TYR A 216 16.38 41.71 17.07
N LEU A 217 17.30 41.18 17.89
CA LEU A 217 17.01 40.78 19.27
C LEU A 217 16.66 41.98 20.17
N GLN A 218 17.39 43.09 20.04
CA GLN A 218 17.11 44.32 20.79
C GLN A 218 15.75 44.92 20.40
N LEU A 219 15.36 44.83 19.12
CA LEU A 219 14.05 45.27 18.65
C LEU A 219 12.93 44.48 19.33
N GLU A 220 13.01 43.15 19.27
CA GLU A 220 11.99 42.29 19.85
C GLU A 220 11.90 42.46 21.37
N LYS A 221 13.04 42.67 22.06
CA LYS A 221 13.04 42.97 23.50
C LYS A 221 12.32 44.29 23.80
N LEU A 222 12.47 45.28 22.93
CA LEU A 222 11.83 46.57 23.10
C LEU A 222 10.31 46.49 22.86
N LEU A 223 9.89 45.73 21.85
CA LEU A 223 8.47 45.53 21.52
C LEU A 223 7.74 44.67 22.56
N TRP A 224 8.33 43.53 22.94
CA TRP A 224 7.65 42.49 23.72
C TRP A 224 8.08 42.44 25.19
N GLY A 225 9.22 43.02 25.55
CA GLY A 225 9.74 43.05 26.93
C GLY A 225 9.13 44.14 27.83
N GLY A 226 8.04 44.80 27.40
CA GLY A 226 7.31 45.80 28.20
C GLY A 226 7.95 47.19 28.24
N ALA A 227 8.88 47.50 27.33
CA ALA A 227 9.50 48.82 27.25
C ALA A 227 8.71 49.81 26.36
N ALA A 228 7.87 49.32 25.45
CA ALA A 228 7.03 50.14 24.58
C ALA A 228 5.73 50.58 25.28
N THR A 229 5.32 51.83 25.08
CA THR A 229 3.98 52.28 25.48
C THR A 229 2.91 51.72 24.53
N PRO A 230 1.66 51.48 24.99
CA PRO A 230 0.60 50.94 24.14
C PRO A 230 0.37 51.74 22.85
N ASP A 231 0.40 53.08 22.93
CA ASP A 231 0.23 53.96 21.76
C ASP A 231 1.37 53.81 20.74
N ALA A 232 2.63 53.78 21.20
CA ALA A 232 3.78 53.62 20.32
C ALA A 232 3.82 52.22 19.68
N PHE A 233 3.41 51.20 20.45
CA PHE A 233 3.29 49.83 19.99
C PHE A 233 2.25 49.71 18.87
N VAL A 234 1.05 50.26 19.05
CA VAL A 234 0.00 50.23 18.02
C VAL A 234 0.44 50.99 16.76
N GLN A 235 1.03 52.19 16.91
CA GLN A 235 1.52 52.96 15.76
C GLN A 235 2.62 52.23 14.97
N PHE A 236 3.49 51.48 15.65
CA PHE A 236 4.49 50.66 14.99
C PHE A 236 3.84 49.57 14.13
N PHE A 237 2.86 48.83 14.66
CA PHE A 237 2.18 47.76 13.93
C PHE A 237 1.22 48.26 12.84
N GLU A 238 0.71 49.50 12.94
CA GLU A 238 0.00 50.15 11.84
C GLU A 238 0.92 50.49 10.67
N ALA A 239 2.18 50.86 10.95
CA ALA A 239 3.17 51.15 9.92
C ALA A 239 3.89 49.88 9.39
N PHE A 240 3.91 48.80 10.17
CA PHE A 240 4.61 47.57 9.83
C PHE A 240 3.73 46.61 9.06
N GLN A 241 4.11 46.31 7.81
CA GLN A 241 3.28 45.54 6.87
C GLN A 241 3.61 44.05 6.80
N GLN A 242 4.69 43.59 7.44
CA GLN A 242 5.19 42.21 7.30
C GLN A 242 5.07 41.40 8.58
N GLN A 243 3.92 40.79 8.79
CA GLN A 243 3.74 39.84 9.89
C GLN A 243 4.50 38.53 9.68
N THR A 244 4.53 38.00 8.44
CA THR A 244 5.19 36.71 8.15
C THR A 244 6.10 36.79 6.92
N VAL A 245 7.33 36.30 7.07
CA VAL A 245 8.33 36.21 5.99
C VAL A 245 8.24 34.85 5.28
N THR A 246 7.81 33.80 5.99
CA THR A 246 7.76 32.41 5.52
C THR A 246 6.46 32.08 4.78
N ARG A 247 5.39 32.84 5.07
CA ARG A 247 4.01 32.62 4.60
C ARG A 247 3.41 31.28 5.02
N VAL A 248 3.98 30.64 6.05
CA VAL A 248 3.36 29.50 6.72
C VAL A 248 2.15 30.02 7.52
N PRO A 249 0.99 29.36 7.46
CA PRO A 249 -0.17 29.72 8.27
C PRO A 249 0.11 29.43 9.75
N LEU A 250 0.26 30.48 10.56
CA LEU A 250 0.52 30.38 12.01
C LEU A 250 -0.41 31.33 12.76
N PRO A 251 -0.80 31.02 14.01
CA PRO A 251 -1.54 31.93 14.87
C PRO A 251 -0.75 33.23 15.10
N VAL A 252 -1.48 34.31 15.35
CA VAL A 252 -0.90 35.65 15.41
C VAL A 252 -1.37 36.40 16.65
N PRO A 253 -0.59 37.36 17.18
CA PRO A 253 -1.10 38.27 18.20
C PRO A 253 -2.32 39.05 17.68
N SER A 254 -3.35 39.25 18.50
CA SER A 254 -4.63 39.85 18.09
C SER A 254 -4.52 41.26 17.49
N ILE A 255 -3.38 41.96 17.66
CA ILE A 255 -3.11 43.24 16.99
C ILE A 255 -3.23 43.20 15.47
N TRP A 256 -2.98 42.03 14.86
CA TRP A 256 -3.11 41.82 13.41
C TRP A 256 -4.55 41.54 12.98
N VAL A 257 -5.43 41.18 13.91
CA VAL A 257 -6.82 40.79 13.62
C VAL A 257 -7.79 41.95 13.79
N TYR A 258 -7.67 42.72 14.88
CA TYR A 258 -8.54 43.88 15.08
C TYR A 258 -8.22 44.97 14.07
N GLU A 259 -9.24 45.51 13.40
CA GLU A 259 -9.05 46.59 12.43
C GLU A 259 -9.02 47.97 13.10
N ASN A 260 -9.94 48.21 14.04
CA ASN A 260 -10.09 49.48 14.74
C ASN A 260 -8.89 49.79 15.66
N THR A 261 -8.29 50.96 15.51
CA THR A 261 -7.17 51.43 16.34
C THR A 261 -7.54 51.43 17.83
N GLU A 262 -8.78 51.77 18.19
CA GLU A 262 -9.26 51.70 19.58
C GLU A 262 -9.29 50.27 20.12
N ALA A 263 -9.71 49.29 19.32
CA ALA A 263 -9.73 47.88 19.74
C ALA A 263 -8.31 47.34 19.90
N LYS A 264 -7.40 47.67 18.97
CA LYS A 264 -5.96 47.37 19.10
C LYS A 264 -5.37 47.97 20.37
N LYS A 265 -5.69 49.23 20.66
CA LYS A 265 -5.23 49.93 21.86
C LYS A 265 -5.76 49.29 23.14
N LYS A 266 -7.07 49.02 23.24
CA LYS A 266 -7.67 48.33 24.39
C LYS A 266 -7.08 46.94 24.64
N TRP A 267 -6.76 46.21 23.57
CA TRP A 267 -6.05 44.94 23.70
C TRP A 267 -4.60 45.14 24.18
N ALA A 268 -3.86 46.08 23.59
CA ALA A 268 -2.47 46.34 23.96
C ALA A 268 -2.32 46.84 25.42
N GLU A 269 -3.26 47.67 25.90
CA GLU A 269 -3.33 48.13 27.29
C GLU A 269 -3.51 46.98 28.28
N ARG A 270 -4.19 45.90 27.89
CA ARG A 270 -4.34 44.68 28.69
C ARG A 270 -3.14 43.74 28.54
N TYR A 271 -2.67 43.53 27.32
CA TYR A 271 -1.66 42.52 27.00
C TYR A 271 -0.23 42.92 27.40
N LEU A 272 0.20 44.17 27.14
CA LEU A 272 1.58 44.58 27.40
C LEU A 272 1.97 44.50 28.90
N PRO A 273 1.12 44.94 29.86
CA PRO A 273 1.41 44.74 31.28
C PRO A 273 1.50 43.26 31.67
N ALA A 274 0.60 42.41 31.16
CA ALA A 274 0.62 40.97 31.41
C ALA A 274 1.90 40.31 30.85
N CYS A 275 2.33 40.73 29.66
CA CYS A 275 3.55 40.28 29.02
C CYS A 275 4.82 40.72 29.80
N SER A 276 4.85 41.98 30.27
CA SER A 276 5.94 42.49 31.11
C SER A 276 6.04 41.73 32.44
N ALA A 277 4.91 41.48 33.10
CA ALA A 277 4.86 40.70 34.34
C ALA A 277 5.33 39.26 34.12
N ALA A 278 4.94 38.62 33.02
CA ALA A 278 5.42 37.28 32.67
C ALA A 278 6.94 37.25 32.44
N HIS A 279 7.52 38.23 31.75
CA HIS A 279 8.98 38.30 31.58
C HIS A 279 9.71 38.44 32.91
N LYS A 280 9.20 39.24 33.85
CA LYS A 280 9.75 39.32 35.21
C LYS A 280 9.64 37.99 35.94
N PHE A 281 8.47 37.35 35.90
CA PHE A 281 8.26 36.03 36.49
C PHE A 281 9.23 34.97 35.96
N PHE A 282 9.41 34.89 34.64
CA PHE A 282 10.32 33.93 34.03
C PHE A 282 11.79 34.18 34.40
N GLN A 283 12.23 35.44 34.44
CA GLN A 283 13.62 35.79 34.71
C GLN A 283 13.99 35.78 36.19
N GLU A 284 13.06 36.18 37.07
CA GLU A 284 13.30 36.34 38.51
C GLU A 284 12.88 35.11 39.33
N LYS A 285 11.81 34.40 38.92
CA LYS A 285 11.26 33.25 39.67
C LYS A 285 11.60 31.92 39.00
N LEU A 286 11.19 31.69 37.75
CA LEU A 286 11.35 30.38 37.09
C LEU A 286 12.82 30.05 36.77
N ARG A 287 13.62 31.05 36.37
CA ARG A 287 15.03 30.85 35.98
C ARG A 287 15.88 30.16 37.04
N LEU A 288 15.62 30.42 38.32
CA LEU A 288 16.35 29.79 39.44
C LEU A 288 16.09 28.27 39.53
N HIS A 289 14.93 27.82 39.05
CA HIS A 289 14.48 26.43 39.13
C HIS A 289 14.51 25.71 37.78
N ALA A 290 14.87 26.40 36.69
CA ALA A 290 15.02 25.87 35.34
C ALA A 290 16.42 26.17 34.77
N ALA A 291 17.46 26.08 35.63
CA ALA A 291 18.84 26.35 35.24
C ALA A 291 19.41 25.29 34.27
N ASP A 292 18.95 24.04 34.40
CA ASP A 292 19.26 22.93 33.51
C ASP A 292 18.01 22.07 33.23
N ALA A 293 18.12 21.14 32.27
CA ALA A 293 16.99 20.32 31.82
C ALA A 293 16.42 19.38 32.90
N ALA A 294 17.24 18.95 33.88
CA ALA A 294 16.79 18.06 34.95
C ALA A 294 15.99 18.83 36.02
N ALA A 295 16.45 20.03 36.37
CA ALA A 295 15.74 20.95 37.26
C ALA A 295 14.41 21.41 36.64
N GLU A 296 14.43 21.74 35.34
CA GLU A 296 13.23 22.09 34.58
C GLU A 296 12.20 20.94 34.57
N ALA A 297 12.62 19.72 34.23
CA ALA A 297 11.74 18.56 34.22
C ALA A 297 11.14 18.27 35.60
N LYS A 298 11.94 18.44 36.67
CA LYS A 298 11.47 18.28 38.05
C LYS A 298 10.43 19.34 38.42
N LEU A 299 10.69 20.60 38.10
CA LEU A 299 9.75 21.70 38.35
C LEU A 299 8.41 21.43 37.67
N LEU A 300 8.42 21.06 36.39
CA LEU A 300 7.20 20.78 35.62
C LEU A 300 6.44 19.56 36.15
N ALA A 301 7.15 18.54 36.64
CA ALA A 301 6.53 17.39 37.31
C ALA A 301 5.83 17.79 38.63
N ASP A 302 6.45 18.66 39.44
CA ASP A 302 5.86 19.19 40.67
C ASP A 302 4.62 20.06 40.38
N VAL A 303 4.68 20.87 39.31
CA VAL A 303 3.53 21.66 38.83
C VAL A 303 2.39 20.75 38.35
N ALA A 304 2.70 19.72 37.57
CA ALA A 304 1.69 18.74 37.12
C ALA A 304 1.05 18.00 38.30
N ALA A 305 1.82 17.66 39.34
CA ALA A 305 1.29 17.05 40.56
C ALA A 305 0.35 18.00 41.33
N ALA A 306 0.57 19.31 41.27
CA ALA A 306 -0.34 20.30 41.82
C ALA A 306 -1.63 20.43 40.97
N TYR A 307 -1.51 20.44 39.64
CA TYR A 307 -2.67 20.37 38.73
C TYR A 307 -3.52 19.11 38.97
N LYS A 308 -2.90 17.96 39.28
CA LYS A 308 -3.62 16.73 39.62
C LYS A 308 -4.52 16.87 40.85
N GLN A 309 -4.12 17.66 41.84
CA GLN A 309 -4.96 17.96 43.01
C GLN A 309 -6.17 18.83 42.63
N VAL A 310 -5.97 19.79 41.72
CA VAL A 310 -7.04 20.60 41.11
C VAL A 310 -8.01 19.73 40.30
N HIS A 311 -7.47 18.86 39.45
CA HIS A 311 -8.26 17.97 38.59
C HIS A 311 -9.07 16.94 39.37
N ALA A 312 -8.60 16.48 40.54
CA ALA A 312 -9.39 15.63 41.43
C ALA A 312 -10.71 16.29 41.85
N ILE A 313 -10.69 17.59 42.16
CA ILE A 313 -11.90 18.35 42.50
C ILE A 313 -12.78 18.57 41.26
N LEU A 314 -12.19 18.79 40.08
CA LEU A 314 -12.97 18.88 38.82
C LEU A 314 -13.66 17.56 38.48
N LEU A 315 -13.06 16.41 38.81
CA LEU A 315 -13.69 15.09 38.67
C LEU A 315 -14.85 14.90 39.64
N GLU A 316 -14.70 15.33 40.91
CA GLU A 316 -15.80 15.34 41.89
C GLU A 316 -16.96 16.21 41.41
N ARG A 317 -16.64 17.43 40.93
CA ARG A 317 -17.61 18.37 40.33
C ARG A 317 -18.32 17.75 39.15
N ARG A 318 -17.60 17.13 38.22
CA ARG A 318 -18.16 16.44 37.05
C ARG A 318 -19.14 15.34 37.47
N ALA A 319 -18.76 14.50 38.42
CA ALA A 319 -19.61 13.42 38.91
C ALA A 319 -20.90 13.96 39.54
N ARG A 320 -20.80 15.05 40.31
CA ARG A 320 -21.96 15.76 40.86
C ARG A 320 -22.83 16.37 39.77
N GLN A 321 -22.26 17.08 38.79
CA GLN A 321 -23.00 17.70 37.70
C GLN A 321 -23.74 16.66 36.84
N VAL A 322 -23.15 15.49 36.64
CA VAL A 322 -23.82 14.35 35.98
C VAL A 322 -24.99 13.85 36.84
N ALA A 323 -24.80 13.68 38.16
CA ALA A 323 -25.87 13.25 39.06
C ALA A 323 -27.01 14.28 39.17
N ALA A 324 -26.69 15.57 39.05
CA ALA A 324 -27.63 16.69 39.08
C ALA A 324 -28.31 16.96 37.72
N GLY A 325 -27.92 16.27 36.65
CA GLY A 325 -28.45 16.47 35.29
C GLY A 325 -28.01 17.78 34.61
N VAL A 326 -26.99 18.46 35.14
CA VAL A 326 -26.39 19.68 34.55
C VAL A 326 -25.42 19.31 33.42
N CYS A 327 -24.72 18.19 33.57
CA CYS A 327 -23.85 17.62 32.56
C CYS A 327 -24.55 16.41 31.90
N PRO A 328 -24.48 16.24 30.57
CA PRO A 328 -25.00 15.06 29.89
C PRO A 328 -24.42 13.77 30.47
N SER A 329 -25.28 12.81 30.80
CA SER A 329 -24.88 11.47 31.30
C SER A 329 -24.46 10.53 30.16
N ILE A 330 -24.77 10.86 28.91
CA ILE A 330 -24.71 9.99 27.72
C ILE A 330 -23.31 9.95 27.08
N TRP A 331 -22.35 10.78 27.52
CA TRP A 331 -20.95 10.66 27.07
C TRP A 331 -20.31 9.32 27.43
N THR A 332 -20.98 8.53 28.30
CA THR A 332 -20.66 7.13 28.58
C THR A 332 -21.73 6.18 28.01
N GLY A 333 -21.68 5.87 26.71
CA GLY A 333 -22.13 4.56 26.16
C GLY A 333 -23.44 4.46 25.33
N ASP A 334 -23.28 3.97 24.09
CA ASP A 334 -24.08 2.96 23.33
C ASP A 334 -25.62 3.01 23.28
N CYS A 335 -26.24 4.17 23.01
CA CYS A 335 -27.67 4.16 22.65
C CYS A 335 -28.01 5.11 21.48
N ALA A 336 -28.21 4.53 20.28
CA ALA A 336 -28.40 5.25 19.02
C ALA A 336 -29.76 5.95 18.84
N THR A 337 -30.75 5.68 19.71
CA THR A 337 -32.14 6.19 19.56
C THR A 337 -32.45 7.45 20.39
N ALA A 338 -31.53 7.92 21.25
CA ALA A 338 -31.64 9.18 22.00
C ALA A 338 -30.81 10.34 21.39
N ALA A 339 -30.25 10.14 20.18
CA ALA A 339 -29.11 10.89 19.66
C ALA A 339 -29.36 12.38 19.32
N THR A 340 -30.58 12.81 19.02
CA THR A 340 -30.84 14.20 18.56
C THR A 340 -31.10 15.19 19.70
N ALA A 341 -31.79 14.78 20.77
CA ALA A 341 -31.95 15.61 21.97
C ALA A 341 -30.66 15.67 22.78
N ALA A 342 -29.93 14.54 22.87
CA ALA A 342 -28.62 14.46 23.52
C ALA A 342 -27.58 15.38 22.83
N ALA A 343 -27.51 15.42 21.51
CA ALA A 343 -26.51 16.22 20.79
C ALA A 343 -26.61 17.74 21.05
N ALA A 344 -27.82 18.25 21.31
CA ALA A 344 -28.04 19.68 21.61
C ALA A 344 -27.61 20.04 23.05
N GLU A 345 -27.90 19.17 24.02
CA GLU A 345 -27.45 19.33 25.41
C GLU A 345 -25.92 19.26 25.52
N GLU A 346 -25.29 18.35 24.78
CA GLU A 346 -23.84 18.23 24.68
C GLU A 346 -23.18 19.44 24.04
N GLU A 347 -23.80 20.01 23.01
CA GLU A 347 -23.31 21.23 22.34
C GLU A 347 -23.44 22.45 23.25
N ALA A 348 -24.56 22.60 23.98
CA ALA A 348 -24.76 23.67 24.94
C ALA A 348 -23.75 23.61 26.10
N TRP A 349 -23.49 22.42 26.64
CA TRP A 349 -22.50 22.23 27.70
C TRP A 349 -21.07 22.52 27.19
N ALA A 350 -20.71 22.05 25.99
CA ALA A 350 -19.42 22.34 25.39
C ALA A 350 -19.23 23.84 25.06
N ALA A 351 -20.30 24.52 24.66
CA ALA A 351 -20.28 25.97 24.46
C ALA A 351 -20.06 26.74 25.78
N ASN A 352 -20.73 26.32 26.87
CA ASN A 352 -20.52 26.89 28.20
C ASN A 352 -19.07 26.71 28.69
N GLU A 353 -18.45 25.56 28.44
CA GLU A 353 -17.03 25.35 28.76
C GLU A 353 -16.09 26.29 27.99
N VAL A 354 -16.37 26.56 26.71
CA VAL A 354 -15.58 27.50 25.90
C VAL A 354 -15.79 28.93 26.38
N GLU A 355 -17.03 29.32 26.70
CA GLU A 355 -17.32 30.63 27.30
C GLU A 355 -16.65 30.79 28.67
N LYS A 356 -16.62 29.73 29.48
CA LYS A 356 -15.88 29.70 30.74
C LYS A 356 -14.38 29.85 30.52
N GLU A 357 -13.81 29.21 29.50
CA GLU A 357 -12.40 29.40 29.11
C GLU A 357 -12.12 30.85 28.69
N GLN A 358 -13.03 31.46 27.91
CA GLN A 358 -12.94 32.87 27.53
C GLN A 358 -12.92 33.78 28.77
N ARG A 359 -13.88 33.64 29.68
CA ARG A 359 -13.94 34.44 30.93
C ARG A 359 -12.73 34.21 31.82
N ARG A 360 -12.28 32.95 31.95
CA ARG A 360 -11.05 32.59 32.67
C ARG A 360 -9.85 33.39 32.16
N ILE A 361 -9.74 33.58 30.84
CA ILE A 361 -8.63 34.34 30.24
C ILE A 361 -8.83 35.85 30.39
N GLU A 362 -10.02 36.36 30.11
CA GLU A 362 -10.32 37.80 30.15
C GLU A 362 -10.24 38.36 31.58
N GLU A 363 -10.90 37.72 32.54
CA GLU A 363 -10.99 38.13 33.93
C GLU A 363 -9.72 37.82 34.73
N GLY A 364 -8.98 36.78 34.32
CA GLY A 364 -7.78 36.32 35.03
C GLY A 364 -8.06 35.52 36.31
N VAL A 365 -9.22 34.87 36.35
CA VAL A 365 -9.62 33.94 37.42
C VAL A 365 -9.55 32.52 36.87
N TYR A 366 -8.85 31.61 37.56
CA TYR A 366 -8.63 30.25 37.06
C TYR A 366 -9.94 29.46 36.90
N ASP A 367 -10.85 29.54 37.87
CA ASP A 367 -12.16 28.87 37.85
C ASP A 367 -13.27 29.93 37.91
N ALA A 368 -13.56 30.57 36.77
CA ALA A 368 -14.66 31.53 36.65
C ALA A 368 -16.03 30.88 36.92
N GLU A 369 -17.01 31.67 37.36
CA GLU A 369 -18.35 31.20 37.75
C GLU A 369 -19.04 30.41 36.64
N ASP A 370 -19.54 29.22 36.93
CA ASP A 370 -20.22 28.36 35.95
C ASP A 370 -21.66 28.85 35.72
N LEU A 371 -22.00 29.24 34.49
CA LEU A 371 -23.33 29.77 34.16
C LEU A 371 -24.41 28.69 34.22
N LEU A 372 -24.03 27.42 34.07
CA LEU A 372 -24.95 26.28 34.15
C LEU A 372 -25.08 25.72 35.57
N ASP A 373 -24.18 26.08 36.49
CA ASP A 373 -24.10 25.51 37.84
C ASP A 373 -23.81 26.60 38.89
N THR A 374 -24.85 27.35 39.27
CA THR A 374 -24.80 28.42 40.27
C THR A 374 -25.08 27.93 41.70
N THR A 375 -24.82 26.64 41.97
CA THR A 375 -25.13 26.01 43.26
C THR A 375 -24.14 26.41 44.37
N ALA A 376 -24.58 26.35 45.64
CA ALA A 376 -23.69 26.57 46.78
C ALA A 376 -22.55 25.53 46.87
N GLU A 377 -22.77 24.35 46.29
CA GLU A 377 -21.79 23.27 46.20
C GLU A 377 -20.64 23.64 45.24
N TRP A 378 -20.96 24.27 44.10
CA TRP A 378 -19.96 24.83 43.20
C TRP A 378 -19.05 25.85 43.91
N ALA A 379 -19.64 26.76 44.70
CA ALA A 379 -18.87 27.76 45.45
C ALA A 379 -17.93 27.12 46.49
N ALA A 380 -18.36 26.02 47.14
CA ALA A 380 -17.51 25.27 48.06
C ALA A 380 -16.36 24.54 47.33
N GLU A 381 -16.62 23.95 46.15
CA GLU A 381 -15.58 23.37 45.28
C GLU A 381 -14.59 24.44 44.79
N HIS A 382 -15.08 25.60 44.37
CA HIS A 382 -14.28 26.75 43.97
C HIS A 382 -13.35 27.22 45.10
N ALA A 383 -13.85 27.34 46.33
CA ALA A 383 -13.02 27.68 47.48
C ALA A 383 -11.92 26.63 47.76
N LYS A 384 -12.21 25.34 47.59
CA LYS A 384 -11.19 24.27 47.69
C LYS A 384 -10.14 24.38 46.58
N LEU A 385 -10.55 24.66 45.35
CA LEU A 385 -9.66 24.87 44.21
C LEU A 385 -8.74 26.08 44.43
N GLN A 386 -9.31 27.21 44.85
CA GLN A 386 -8.58 28.44 45.12
C GLN A 386 -7.52 28.23 46.23
N ALA A 387 -7.87 27.47 47.28
CA ALA A 387 -6.92 27.12 48.34
C ALA A 387 -5.71 26.30 47.84
N ILE A 388 -5.90 25.46 46.81
CA ILE A 388 -4.78 24.72 46.18
C ILE A 388 -3.97 25.65 45.27
N LEU A 389 -4.64 26.53 44.51
CA LEU A 389 -4.02 27.43 43.55
C LEU A 389 -3.12 28.49 44.21
N GLU A 390 -3.55 29.04 45.35
CA GLU A 390 -2.82 30.07 46.10
C GLU A 390 -1.72 29.50 47.00
N ARG A 391 -1.75 28.20 47.29
CA ARG A 391 -0.72 27.55 48.10
C ARG A 391 0.63 27.61 47.37
N PRO A 392 1.74 27.95 48.06
CA PRO A 392 3.08 27.85 47.48
C PRO A 392 3.36 26.42 46.99
N LEU A 393 3.90 26.29 45.78
CA LEU A 393 4.30 24.99 45.24
C LEU A 393 5.46 24.43 46.10
N THR A 394 5.53 23.11 46.29
CA THR A 394 6.59 22.46 47.09
C THR A 394 7.39 21.49 46.24
N SER A 395 8.72 21.45 46.43
CA SER A 395 9.57 20.55 45.65
C SER A 395 9.51 19.12 46.20
N SER A 396 9.06 18.16 45.40
CA SER A 396 9.05 16.76 45.81
C SER A 396 10.50 16.21 45.88
N GLY A 397 10.89 15.65 47.03
CA GLY A 397 12.16 14.91 47.17
C GLY A 397 13.42 15.70 47.57
N SER A 398 13.31 16.93 48.09
CA SER A 398 14.39 17.51 48.91
C SER A 398 14.14 17.15 50.39
N ALA A 399 15.19 16.77 51.12
CA ALA A 399 15.08 16.28 52.51
C ALA A 399 14.42 17.29 53.49
N ASP A 400 14.29 18.56 53.10
CA ASP A 400 13.64 19.63 53.86
C ASP A 400 12.49 20.36 53.10
N GLY A 401 11.97 19.82 51.99
CA GLY A 401 10.73 20.30 51.36
C GLY A 401 10.61 21.80 51.12
N ALA A 402 11.66 22.48 50.64
CA ALA A 402 11.62 23.92 50.44
C ALA A 402 10.54 24.32 49.41
N PRO A 403 9.65 25.28 49.73
CA PRO A 403 8.64 25.77 48.80
C PRO A 403 9.29 26.60 47.68
N TYR A 404 8.71 26.52 46.48
CA TYR A 404 9.03 27.43 45.38
C TYR A 404 8.51 28.84 45.71
N ASP A 405 9.18 29.87 45.21
CA ASP A 405 8.86 31.29 45.48
C ASP A 405 7.62 31.82 44.72
N PHE A 406 6.75 30.91 44.27
CA PHE A 406 5.53 31.19 43.51
C PHE A 406 4.46 30.11 43.70
N SER A 407 3.21 30.47 43.45
CA SER A 407 2.03 29.60 43.54
C SER A 407 1.66 28.99 42.18
N LEU A 408 0.76 28.00 42.18
CA LEU A 408 0.22 27.44 40.93
C LEU A 408 -0.59 28.51 40.15
N GLN A 409 -1.26 29.41 40.87
CA GLN A 409 -1.95 30.56 40.28
C GLN A 409 -0.99 31.47 39.52
N ASP A 410 0.16 31.82 40.12
CA ASP A 410 1.18 32.66 39.48
C ASP A 410 1.74 31.99 38.23
N PHE A 411 1.98 30.68 38.30
CA PHE A 411 2.44 29.89 37.16
C PHE A 411 1.43 29.95 36.01
N TRP A 412 0.16 29.65 36.25
CA TRP A 412 -0.89 29.68 35.23
C TRP A 412 -1.09 31.09 34.64
N MET A 413 -1.08 32.13 35.48
CA MET A 413 -1.24 33.53 35.08
C MET A 413 -0.15 34.00 34.11
N HIS A 414 1.10 33.63 34.36
CA HIS A 414 2.25 34.11 33.58
C HIS A 414 2.67 33.18 32.44
N THR A 415 2.16 31.95 32.39
CA THR A 415 2.42 30.99 31.31
C THR A 415 1.21 30.88 30.36
N GLU A 416 0.24 30.04 30.70
CA GLU A 416 -0.91 29.67 29.86
C GLU A 416 -1.83 30.87 29.59
N ARG A 417 -2.24 31.61 30.62
CA ARG A 417 -3.16 32.73 30.44
C ARG A 417 -2.55 33.84 29.58
N ARG A 418 -1.28 34.20 29.85
CA ARG A 418 -0.58 35.23 29.08
C ARG A 418 -0.53 34.87 27.60
N GLU A 419 -0.24 33.61 27.30
CA GLU A 419 -0.20 33.06 25.94
C GLU A 419 -1.57 33.13 25.27
N ALA A 420 -2.64 32.74 25.97
CA ALA A 420 -3.99 32.79 25.44
C ALA A 420 -4.49 34.23 25.22
N LEU A 421 -4.11 35.18 26.08
CA LEU A 421 -4.40 36.61 25.94
C LEU A 421 -3.74 37.22 24.69
N GLU A 422 -2.58 36.69 24.27
CA GLU A 422 -1.91 37.08 23.03
C GLU A 422 -2.81 36.84 21.81
N THR A 423 -3.58 35.74 21.84
CA THR A 423 -4.45 35.27 20.75
C THR A 423 -5.93 35.28 21.13
N VAL A 424 -6.36 36.23 21.96
CA VAL A 424 -7.72 36.24 22.55
C VAL A 424 -8.85 36.29 21.51
N HIS A 425 -8.58 36.79 20.30
CA HIS A 425 -9.54 36.80 19.19
C HIS A 425 -10.06 35.41 18.79
N VAL A 426 -9.32 34.34 19.11
CA VAL A 426 -9.74 32.94 18.87
C VAL A 426 -10.95 32.58 19.74
N LEU A 427 -11.06 33.19 20.92
CA LEU A 427 -12.15 32.94 21.87
C LEU A 427 -13.25 33.98 21.76
N GLU A 428 -12.91 35.24 21.46
CA GLU A 428 -13.91 36.32 21.29
C GLU A 428 -14.78 36.15 20.02
N SER A 429 -14.27 35.49 18.98
CA SER A 429 -15.05 35.29 17.74
C SER A 429 -16.09 34.19 17.92
N GLU A 430 -17.37 34.54 17.78
CA GLU A 430 -18.49 33.59 17.88
C GLU A 430 -18.34 32.38 16.92
N SER A 431 -17.82 32.60 15.71
CA SER A 431 -17.60 31.50 14.75
C SER A 431 -16.52 30.52 15.21
N LEU A 432 -15.43 31.01 15.80
CA LEU A 432 -14.34 30.17 16.29
C LEU A 432 -14.68 29.53 17.64
N ALA A 433 -15.44 30.23 18.49
CA ALA A 433 -15.98 29.66 19.72
C ALA A 433 -16.91 28.46 19.43
N ARG A 434 -17.73 28.55 18.37
CA ARG A 434 -18.53 27.40 17.90
C ARG A 434 -17.66 26.23 17.42
N VAL A 435 -16.58 26.50 16.68
CA VAL A 435 -15.62 25.44 16.26
C VAL A 435 -14.92 24.83 17.48
N ALA A 436 -14.53 25.65 18.46
CA ALA A 436 -13.95 25.18 19.71
C ALA A 436 -14.92 24.29 20.49
N ALA A 437 -16.20 24.69 20.60
CA ALA A 437 -17.24 23.89 21.27
C ALA A 437 -17.45 22.55 20.55
N ALA A 438 -17.48 22.55 19.21
CA ALA A 438 -17.56 21.32 18.42
C ALA A 438 -16.34 20.41 18.65
N ALA A 439 -15.14 20.97 18.73
CA ALA A 439 -13.92 20.23 19.05
C ALA A 439 -13.96 19.62 20.46
N ARG A 440 -14.46 20.36 21.46
CA ARG A 440 -14.64 19.86 22.83
C ARG A 440 -15.66 18.73 22.89
N ARG A 441 -16.85 18.92 22.30
CA ARG A 441 -17.87 17.86 22.21
C ARG A 441 -17.29 16.57 21.63
N ARG A 442 -16.56 16.68 20.52
CA ARG A 442 -15.94 15.53 19.86
C ARG A 442 -14.84 14.89 20.70
N LEU A 443 -13.96 15.68 21.32
CA LEU A 443 -12.93 15.17 22.23
C LEU A 443 -13.56 14.30 23.32
N TYR A 444 -14.62 14.79 23.96
CA TYR A 444 -15.22 14.09 25.06
C TYR A 444 -16.10 12.89 24.65
N SER A 445 -16.58 12.85 23.40
CA SER A 445 -17.19 11.64 22.83
C SER A 445 -16.17 10.54 22.52
N GLU A 446 -14.92 10.91 22.21
CA GLU A 446 -13.86 9.97 21.83
C GLU A 446 -12.96 9.57 23.00
N THR A 447 -12.95 10.34 24.09
CA THR A 447 -11.99 10.19 25.20
C THR A 447 -12.66 10.50 26.53
N SER A 448 -12.44 9.64 27.53
CA SER A 448 -13.04 9.83 28.85
C SER A 448 -12.53 11.12 29.51
N PHE A 449 -13.38 11.82 30.25
CA PHE A 449 -13.01 13.07 30.92
C PHE A 449 -11.79 12.93 31.86
N PRO A 450 -11.63 11.84 32.65
CA PRO A 450 -10.41 11.60 33.40
C PRO A 450 -9.14 11.51 32.54
N ASP A 451 -9.20 10.84 31.38
CA ASP A 451 -8.07 10.73 30.46
C ASP A 451 -7.74 12.08 29.80
N VAL A 452 -8.74 12.93 29.58
CA VAL A 452 -8.52 14.32 29.12
C VAL A 452 -7.72 15.11 30.15
N LEU A 453 -8.11 15.06 31.43
CA LEU A 453 -7.38 15.76 32.50
C LEU A 453 -5.95 15.21 32.69
N ALA A 454 -5.79 13.88 32.65
CA ALA A 454 -4.47 13.24 32.71
C ALA A 454 -3.60 13.63 31.50
N GLY A 455 -4.19 13.76 30.30
CA GLY A 455 -3.51 14.26 29.12
C GLY A 455 -3.07 15.72 29.26
N LEU A 456 -3.87 16.58 29.89
CA LEU A 456 -3.47 17.96 30.19
C LEU A 456 -2.33 18.01 31.23
N GLU A 457 -2.38 17.16 32.27
CA GLU A 457 -1.28 17.02 33.25
C GLU A 457 0.03 16.59 32.56
N GLU A 458 -0.03 15.61 31.67
CA GLU A 458 1.12 15.17 30.88
C GLU A 458 1.66 16.28 29.98
N SER A 459 0.76 17.10 29.40
CA SER A 459 1.14 18.21 28.52
C SER A 459 2.00 19.25 29.25
N VAL A 460 1.78 19.44 30.56
CA VAL A 460 2.57 20.31 31.43
C VAL A 460 3.83 19.60 31.94
N ALA A 461 3.71 18.35 32.40
CA ALA A 461 4.82 17.59 32.97
C ALA A 461 5.99 17.41 32.00
N LYS A 462 5.70 17.28 30.70
CA LYS A 462 6.69 17.11 29.62
C LYS A 462 6.92 18.40 28.80
N ALA A 463 6.44 19.54 29.28
CA ALA A 463 6.60 20.82 28.62
C ALA A 463 8.07 21.29 28.57
N HIS A 464 8.31 22.41 27.87
CA HIS A 464 9.59 23.09 27.85
C HIS A 464 9.42 24.59 28.13
N LEU A 465 10.28 25.18 28.96
CA LEU A 465 10.29 26.59 29.32
C LEU A 465 11.31 27.37 28.48
N ASP A 466 10.84 28.18 27.53
CA ASP A 466 11.70 29.14 26.86
C ASP A 466 11.85 30.40 27.74
N LEU A 467 12.92 30.43 28.54
CA LEU A 467 13.21 31.55 29.44
C LEU A 467 13.37 32.89 28.69
N ARG A 468 13.83 32.89 27.44
CA ARG A 468 14.11 34.12 26.68
C ARG A 468 12.84 34.74 26.11
N ALA A 469 11.92 33.93 25.60
CA ALA A 469 10.59 34.37 25.15
C ALA A 469 9.55 34.46 26.28
N ALA A 470 9.92 33.97 27.47
CA ALA A 470 9.06 33.81 28.65
C ALA A 470 7.84 32.90 28.40
N VAL A 471 7.97 31.86 27.55
CA VAL A 471 6.85 31.03 27.10
C VAL A 471 6.98 29.60 27.59
N LEU A 472 5.88 29.03 28.07
CA LEU A 472 5.72 27.60 28.28
C LEU A 472 5.30 26.96 26.96
N LYS A 473 6.15 26.10 26.42
CA LYS A 473 5.84 25.25 25.27
C LYS A 473 5.30 23.91 25.79
N PRO A 474 4.00 23.63 25.65
CA PRO A 474 3.43 22.39 26.15
C PRO A 474 3.93 21.18 25.35
N HIS A 475 3.85 20.00 25.95
CA HIS A 475 3.98 18.75 25.21
C HIS A 475 2.71 18.51 24.38
N LEU A 476 2.92 18.44 23.07
CA LEU A 476 1.85 18.44 22.06
C LEU A 476 1.23 17.05 21.90
N ASN A 477 0.66 16.50 22.96
CA ASN A 477 -0.07 15.24 22.90
C ASN A 477 -1.44 15.42 22.19
N SER A 478 -2.06 14.29 21.82
CA SER A 478 -3.32 14.33 21.07
C SER A 478 -4.44 15.07 21.81
N VAL A 479 -4.48 15.03 23.15
CA VAL A 479 -5.50 15.72 23.93
C VAL A 479 -5.31 17.24 23.84
N TRP A 480 -4.09 17.73 24.08
CA TRP A 480 -3.77 19.15 23.98
C TRP A 480 -4.07 19.70 22.57
N CYS A 481 -3.69 18.95 21.53
CA CYS A 481 -3.98 19.34 20.13
C CYS A 481 -5.49 19.46 19.85
N ARG A 482 -6.32 18.55 20.39
CA ARG A 482 -7.79 18.62 20.25
C ARG A 482 -8.38 19.80 21.02
N MET A 483 -7.87 20.07 22.22
CA MET A 483 -8.30 21.21 23.05
C MET A 483 -8.00 22.56 22.35
N HIS A 484 -6.86 22.66 21.67
CA HIS A 484 -6.44 23.87 20.96
C HIS A 484 -6.68 23.84 19.45
N TYR A 485 -7.55 22.95 18.96
CA TYR A 485 -7.82 22.81 17.52
C TYR A 485 -8.27 24.11 16.86
N ALA A 486 -9.15 24.90 17.50
CA ALA A 486 -9.62 26.18 16.95
C ALA A 486 -8.49 27.20 16.71
N LYS A 487 -7.42 27.14 17.51
CA LYS A 487 -6.26 28.05 17.39
C LYS A 487 -5.34 27.66 16.24
N PHE A 488 -5.04 26.38 16.06
CA PHE A 488 -3.99 25.92 15.12
C PHE A 488 -4.53 25.23 13.86
N GLY A 489 -5.72 24.63 13.94
CA GLY A 489 -6.33 23.80 12.90
C GLY A 489 -7.56 24.40 12.21
N ALA A 490 -8.13 25.48 12.74
CA ALA A 490 -9.30 26.15 12.15
C ALA A 490 -8.95 27.47 11.45
N ALA A 491 -9.97 28.11 10.86
CA ALA A 491 -9.84 29.36 10.09
C ALA A 491 -9.60 30.63 10.93
N SER A 492 -8.81 30.54 12.00
CA SER A 492 -8.41 31.66 12.86
C SER A 492 -7.23 32.47 12.31
N LEU A 493 -6.65 32.03 11.20
CA LEU A 493 -5.36 32.50 10.73
C LEU A 493 -5.46 33.68 9.77
N VAL A 494 -4.66 34.72 10.03
CA VAL A 494 -4.48 35.88 9.14
C VAL A 494 -3.03 36.02 8.71
N GLN A 495 -2.83 36.66 7.55
CA GLN A 495 -1.52 36.91 6.98
C GLN A 495 -1.41 38.33 6.44
N HIS A 496 -0.49 39.11 7.03
CA HIS A 496 -0.12 40.43 6.55
C HIS A 496 1.26 40.39 5.90
N THR A 497 1.34 40.84 4.66
CA THR A 497 2.56 40.97 3.88
C THR A 497 2.57 42.32 3.17
N HIS A 498 3.71 42.74 2.60
CA HIS A 498 3.78 43.94 1.75
C HIS A 498 2.76 43.98 0.60
N THR A 499 2.23 42.82 0.19
CA THR A 499 1.34 42.72 -0.98
C THR A 499 -0.13 42.72 -0.58
N ALA A 500 -0.48 42.06 0.52
CA ALA A 500 -1.86 41.94 0.96
C ALA A 500 -1.95 41.63 2.46
N SER A 501 -3.03 42.11 3.05
CA SER A 501 -3.59 41.67 4.34
C SER A 501 -4.77 40.75 4.03
N ARG A 502 -4.70 39.48 4.44
CA ARG A 502 -5.71 38.47 4.08
C ARG A 502 -6.04 37.54 5.25
N GLN A 503 -7.27 37.05 5.28
CA GLN A 503 -7.72 36.01 6.19
C GLN A 503 -7.77 34.66 5.46
N LEU A 504 -7.28 33.59 6.11
CA LEU A 504 -7.27 32.24 5.55
C LEU A 504 -8.53 31.49 5.96
N LEU A 505 -9.59 31.72 5.18
CA LEU A 505 -10.92 31.22 5.48
C LEU A 505 -11.00 29.68 5.49
N PHE A 506 -10.26 28.97 4.63
CA PHE A 506 -10.36 27.50 4.50
C PHE A 506 -9.11 26.78 5.03
N HIS A 507 -8.40 27.38 5.98
CA HIS A 507 -7.32 26.67 6.67
C HIS A 507 -7.92 25.52 7.48
N TYR A 508 -7.29 24.35 7.40
CA TYR A 508 -7.78 23.12 7.96
C TYR A 508 -6.62 22.20 8.33
N ALA A 509 -6.65 21.63 9.53
CA ALA A 509 -5.73 20.57 9.93
C ALA A 509 -6.44 19.21 9.92
N ALA A 510 -6.04 18.32 9.02
CA ALA A 510 -6.68 17.02 8.85
C ALA A 510 -6.38 16.05 10.00
N SER A 511 -5.27 16.26 10.73
CA SER A 511 -4.85 15.37 11.81
C SER A 511 -4.27 16.15 12.99
N MET A 512 -4.18 15.49 14.15
CA MET A 512 -3.52 16.07 15.32
C MET A 512 -2.01 16.27 15.12
N GLN A 513 -1.39 15.51 14.20
CA GLN A 513 0.01 15.72 13.84
C GLN A 513 0.21 17.06 13.14
N GLU A 514 -0.72 17.47 12.26
CA GLU A 514 -0.65 18.78 11.61
C GLU A 514 -0.84 19.93 12.62
N VAL A 515 -1.74 19.74 13.59
CA VAL A 515 -1.92 20.69 14.70
C VAL A 515 -0.64 20.79 15.54
N ALA A 516 -0.04 19.65 15.89
CA ALA A 516 1.21 19.59 16.63
C ALA A 516 2.35 20.25 15.85
N ALA A 517 2.53 19.95 14.56
CA ALA A 517 3.55 20.57 13.71
C ALA A 517 3.38 22.10 13.63
N THR A 518 2.14 22.56 13.48
CA THR A 518 1.82 23.99 13.44
C THR A 518 2.13 24.67 14.78
N ALA A 519 1.75 24.06 15.90
CA ALA A 519 2.05 24.57 17.23
C ALA A 519 3.56 24.54 17.53
N GLN A 520 4.27 23.48 17.13
CA GLN A 520 5.71 23.34 17.25
C GLN A 520 6.43 24.49 16.55
N LEU A 521 6.07 24.78 15.29
CA LEU A 521 6.63 25.89 14.54
C LEU A 521 6.25 27.25 15.15
N TYR A 522 5.00 27.42 15.59
CA TYR A 522 4.54 28.64 16.26
C TYR A 522 5.39 28.96 17.50
N TYR A 523 5.56 28.00 18.42
CA TYR A 523 6.36 28.18 19.63
C TYR A 523 7.86 28.36 19.34
N ALA A 524 8.40 27.63 18.35
CA ALA A 524 9.80 27.75 17.93
C ALA A 524 10.14 29.09 17.27
N THR A 525 9.14 29.75 16.67
CA THR A 525 9.30 31.01 15.93
C THR A 525 8.72 32.22 16.66
N LYS A 526 8.31 32.07 17.93
CA LYS A 526 7.89 33.20 18.75
C LYS A 526 9.02 34.24 18.87
N PRO A 527 8.67 35.54 18.97
CA PRO A 527 9.66 36.58 19.24
C PRO A 527 10.49 36.22 20.47
N LEU A 528 11.79 36.51 20.42
CA LEU A 528 12.77 36.18 21.45
C LEU A 528 13.00 34.69 21.70
N SER A 529 12.43 33.76 20.91
CA SER A 529 12.62 32.33 21.17
C SER A 529 14.08 31.94 21.08
N SER A 530 14.56 31.22 22.10
CA SER A 530 15.90 30.61 22.18
C SER A 530 16.28 29.75 20.96
N GLN A 531 15.29 29.27 20.20
CA GLN A 531 15.47 28.39 19.04
C GLN A 531 15.80 29.14 17.74
N LEU A 532 15.71 30.48 17.74
CA LEU A 532 16.15 31.35 16.66
C LEU A 532 17.52 31.96 16.99
N ASP A 533 18.42 31.97 16.00
CA ASP A 533 19.76 32.52 16.14
C ASP A 533 19.79 33.99 15.68
N TYR A 534 19.92 34.91 16.64
CA TYR A 534 19.95 36.35 16.37
C TYR A 534 21.38 36.92 16.16
N ALA A 535 22.41 36.08 16.10
CA ALA A 535 23.80 36.53 15.96
C ALA A 535 24.04 37.29 14.65
N SER A 536 23.43 36.83 13.55
CA SER A 536 23.52 37.45 12.23
C SER A 536 22.24 37.23 11.42
N PRO A 537 21.97 38.04 10.38
CA PRO A 537 20.88 37.78 9.44
C PRO A 537 20.94 36.39 8.79
N TYR A 538 22.15 35.90 8.51
CA TYR A 538 22.37 34.57 7.92
C TYR A 538 21.97 33.45 8.86
N SER A 539 22.48 33.49 10.10
CA SER A 539 22.17 32.47 11.09
C SER A 539 20.69 32.46 11.47
N PHE A 540 20.07 33.65 11.57
CA PHE A 540 18.63 33.80 11.78
C PHE A 540 17.82 33.11 10.68
N ARG A 541 18.15 33.39 9.42
CA ARG A 541 17.51 32.77 8.26
C ARG A 541 17.69 31.25 8.27
N ARG A 542 18.89 30.75 8.57
CA ARG A 542 19.16 29.30 8.62
C ARG A 542 18.38 28.61 9.74
N SER A 543 18.31 29.20 10.94
CA SER A 543 17.50 28.65 12.03
C SER A 543 16.02 28.60 11.66
N LEU A 544 15.50 29.68 11.07
CA LEU A 544 14.09 29.74 10.65
C LEU A 544 13.78 28.73 9.53
N ALA A 545 14.67 28.61 8.54
CA ALA A 545 14.50 27.66 7.44
C ALA A 545 14.54 26.20 7.92
N ARG A 546 15.39 25.87 8.91
CA ARG A 546 15.43 24.55 9.53
C ARG A 546 14.11 24.21 10.23
N HIS A 547 13.54 25.14 11.00
CA HIS A 547 12.23 24.93 11.65
C HIS A 547 11.10 24.79 10.63
N CYS A 548 11.09 25.60 9.57
CA CYS A 548 10.10 25.44 8.50
C CYS A 548 10.28 24.13 7.72
N SER A 549 11.51 23.67 7.50
CA SER A 549 11.81 22.38 6.88
C SER A 549 11.25 21.24 7.73
N HIS A 550 11.48 21.26 9.05
CA HIS A 550 10.95 20.27 9.98
C HIS A 550 9.41 20.24 9.96
N TYR A 551 8.76 21.41 10.03
CA TYR A 551 7.31 21.53 9.84
C TYR A 551 6.85 20.91 8.51
N GLY A 552 7.54 21.19 7.40
CA GLY A 552 7.20 20.62 6.09
C GLY A 552 7.26 19.10 6.07
N VAL A 553 8.30 18.50 6.67
CA VAL A 553 8.45 17.04 6.78
C VAL A 553 7.31 16.42 7.60
N GLU A 554 6.93 17.03 8.72
CA GLU A 554 5.80 16.56 9.54
C GLU A 554 4.47 16.66 8.79
N MET A 555 4.26 17.74 8.02
CA MET A 555 3.06 17.88 7.17
C MET A 555 3.03 16.83 6.05
N ALA A 556 4.18 16.52 5.44
CA ALA A 556 4.27 15.47 4.41
C ALA A 556 4.02 14.08 5.00
N HIS A 557 4.54 13.79 6.20
CA HIS A 557 4.24 12.56 6.92
C HIS A 557 2.75 12.42 7.22
N ALA A 558 2.13 13.48 7.76
CA ALA A 558 0.70 13.50 8.05
C ALA A 558 -0.16 13.33 6.78
N ALA A 559 0.27 13.86 5.63
CA ALA A 559 -0.41 13.68 4.35
C ALA A 559 -0.30 12.24 3.80
N GLN A 560 0.86 11.59 3.97
CA GLN A 560 1.10 10.22 3.51
C GLN A 560 0.41 9.16 4.39
N GLN A 561 0.33 9.40 5.70
CA GLN A 561 -0.10 8.42 6.69
C GLN A 561 -1.48 7.77 6.40
N PRO A 562 -2.55 8.51 6.04
CA PRO A 562 -3.87 7.91 5.84
C PRO A 562 -3.92 6.83 4.75
N LEU A 563 -3.27 7.08 3.61
CA LEU A 563 -3.29 6.18 2.47
C LEU A 563 -2.30 5.03 2.65
N LEU A 564 -1.07 5.30 3.12
CA LEU A 564 -0.04 4.27 3.25
C LEU A 564 -0.36 3.24 4.34
N LEU A 565 -0.93 3.67 5.49
CA LEU A 565 -1.40 2.71 6.49
C LEU A 565 -2.58 1.89 5.98
N SER A 566 -3.48 2.49 5.20
CA SER A 566 -4.61 1.78 4.59
C SER A 566 -4.13 0.71 3.61
N ALA A 567 -3.16 1.04 2.75
CA ALA A 567 -2.52 0.11 1.83
C ALA A 567 -1.80 -1.02 2.59
N ALA A 568 -1.06 -0.70 3.67
CA ALA A 568 -0.39 -1.70 4.49
C ALA A 568 -1.38 -2.67 5.18
N HIS A 569 -2.53 -2.18 5.65
CA HIS A 569 -3.59 -3.04 6.18
C HIS A 569 -4.19 -3.98 5.11
N LEU A 570 -4.38 -3.49 3.87
CA LEU A 570 -4.85 -4.31 2.75
C LEU A 570 -3.82 -5.38 2.34
N ALA A 571 -2.55 -5.01 2.28
CA ALA A 571 -1.46 -5.96 2.01
C ALA A 571 -1.37 -7.04 3.10
N LYS A 572 -1.50 -6.64 4.38
CA LYS A 572 -1.56 -7.58 5.50
C LYS A 572 -2.79 -8.49 5.42
N ALA A 573 -3.96 -7.96 5.05
CA ALA A 573 -5.17 -8.75 4.87
C ALA A 573 -4.98 -9.83 3.81
N GLU A 574 -4.46 -9.50 2.64
CA GLU A 574 -4.19 -10.45 1.56
C GLU A 574 -3.23 -11.56 2.03
N GLY A 575 -2.13 -11.19 2.70
CA GLY A 575 -1.14 -12.15 3.21
C GLY A 575 -1.73 -13.11 4.26
N VAL A 576 -2.54 -12.61 5.19
CA VAL A 576 -3.18 -13.43 6.23
C VAL A 576 -4.26 -14.34 5.64
N MET A 577 -5.10 -13.84 4.72
CA MET A 577 -6.09 -14.68 4.02
C MET A 577 -5.40 -15.79 3.22
N GLY A 578 -4.32 -15.49 2.51
CA GLY A 578 -3.56 -16.49 1.76
C GLY A 578 -2.97 -17.60 2.66
N ARG A 579 -2.59 -17.29 3.91
CA ARG A 579 -2.16 -18.31 4.89
C ARG A 579 -3.31 -19.20 5.33
N VAL A 580 -4.47 -18.61 5.67
CA VAL A 580 -5.68 -19.35 6.08
C VAL A 580 -6.17 -20.28 4.98
N VAL A 581 -6.22 -19.80 3.74
CA VAL A 581 -6.64 -20.60 2.58
C VAL A 581 -5.69 -21.77 2.30
N ARG A 582 -4.36 -21.56 2.40
CA ARG A 582 -3.37 -22.64 2.26
C ARG A 582 -3.56 -23.71 3.34
N GLN A 583 -3.82 -23.30 4.58
CA GLN A 583 -4.08 -24.23 5.67
C GLN A 583 -5.37 -25.06 5.45
N ALA A 584 -6.43 -24.42 4.95
CA ALA A 584 -7.67 -25.13 4.60
C ALA A 584 -7.46 -26.17 3.49
N ALA A 585 -6.67 -25.83 2.46
CA ALA A 585 -6.37 -26.69 1.32
C ALA A 585 -5.55 -27.95 1.68
N ALA A 586 -4.69 -27.88 2.71
CA ALA A 586 -3.77 -28.95 3.07
C ALA A 586 -4.48 -30.30 3.37
N SER A 587 -5.64 -30.25 4.03
CA SER A 587 -6.40 -31.44 4.40
C SER A 587 -6.95 -32.21 3.19
N PHE A 588 -7.38 -31.50 2.14
CA PHE A 588 -7.85 -32.09 0.89
C PHE A 588 -6.72 -32.82 0.16
N GLY A 589 -5.53 -32.21 0.12
CA GLY A 589 -4.35 -32.84 -0.46
C GLY A 589 -3.99 -34.15 0.24
N ALA A 590 -4.04 -34.19 1.58
CA ALA A 590 -3.77 -35.40 2.34
C ALA A 590 -4.79 -36.52 2.05
N ARG A 591 -6.09 -36.19 2.02
CA ARG A 591 -7.16 -37.16 1.70
C ARG A 591 -7.05 -37.69 0.28
N ARG A 592 -6.83 -36.82 -0.71
CA ARG A 592 -6.65 -37.21 -2.11
C ARG A 592 -5.47 -38.15 -2.29
N ARG A 593 -4.31 -37.83 -1.70
CA ARG A 593 -3.11 -38.68 -1.76
C ARG A 593 -3.34 -40.04 -1.10
N ALA A 594 -3.98 -40.09 0.07
CA ALA A 594 -4.34 -41.34 0.73
C ALA A 594 -5.24 -42.20 -0.17
N ARG A 595 -6.29 -41.60 -0.75
CA ARG A 595 -7.20 -42.27 -1.68
C ARG A 595 -6.48 -42.77 -2.94
N HIS A 596 -5.64 -41.93 -3.57
CA HIS A 596 -4.87 -42.31 -4.75
C HIS A 596 -3.89 -43.45 -4.44
N SER A 597 -3.23 -43.43 -3.29
CA SER A 597 -2.32 -44.48 -2.87
C SER A 597 -3.03 -45.83 -2.69
N ALA A 598 -4.21 -45.83 -2.06
CA ALA A 598 -5.03 -47.02 -1.89
C ALA A 598 -5.53 -47.58 -3.23
N ALA A 599 -6.04 -46.70 -4.11
CA ALA A 599 -6.48 -47.09 -5.44
C ALA A 599 -5.34 -47.63 -6.31
N LYS A 600 -4.17 -46.97 -6.26
CA LYS A 600 -2.96 -47.40 -6.95
C LYS A 600 -2.51 -48.79 -6.48
N ALA A 601 -2.48 -49.04 -5.17
CA ALA A 601 -2.12 -50.35 -4.62
C ALA A 601 -3.06 -51.48 -5.09
N ASN A 602 -4.35 -51.18 -5.26
CA ASN A 602 -5.32 -52.14 -5.78
C ASN A 602 -5.15 -52.37 -7.29
N ASN A 603 -5.00 -51.29 -8.06
CA ASN A 603 -4.87 -51.35 -9.53
C ASN A 603 -3.55 -51.98 -9.96
N GLN A 604 -2.45 -51.73 -9.24
CA GLN A 604 -1.13 -52.26 -9.56
C GLN A 604 -1.09 -53.80 -9.55
N ARG A 605 -2.00 -54.47 -8.82
CA ARG A 605 -2.15 -55.94 -8.85
C ARG A 605 -2.68 -56.47 -10.18
N LEU A 606 -3.36 -55.64 -10.96
CA LEU A 606 -4.03 -55.99 -12.21
C LEU A 606 -3.28 -55.50 -13.46
N LEU A 607 -2.29 -54.61 -13.28
CA LEU A 607 -1.46 -54.07 -14.37
C LEU A 607 -0.20 -54.90 -14.56
N ASN A 608 0.39 -54.84 -15.76
CA ASN A 608 1.68 -55.48 -16.04
C ASN A 608 2.79 -54.83 -15.20
N PRO A 609 3.49 -55.58 -14.31
CA PRO A 609 4.46 -55.00 -13.39
C PRO A 609 5.76 -54.60 -14.10
N VAL A 610 6.37 -53.50 -13.66
CA VAL A 610 7.79 -53.23 -13.94
C VAL A 610 8.60 -54.06 -12.95
N THR A 611 9.37 -55.04 -13.43
CA THR A 611 9.99 -56.07 -12.57
C THR A 611 11.36 -55.72 -12.04
N SER A 612 12.12 -54.87 -12.73
CA SER A 612 13.44 -54.41 -12.28
C SER A 612 13.75 -53.01 -12.81
N VAL A 613 14.47 -52.23 -12.00
CA VAL A 613 15.01 -50.90 -12.36
C VAL A 613 16.47 -50.85 -11.88
N LEU A 614 17.40 -50.65 -12.81
CA LEU A 614 18.84 -50.57 -12.54
C LEU A 614 19.41 -49.26 -13.09
N VAL A 615 20.31 -48.64 -12.33
CA VAL A 615 21.03 -47.42 -12.71
C VAL A 615 22.49 -47.78 -12.91
N THR A 616 23.02 -47.52 -14.10
CA THR A 616 24.40 -47.84 -14.49
C THR A 616 25.04 -46.64 -15.19
N ALA A 617 26.38 -46.64 -15.25
CA ALA A 617 27.13 -45.67 -16.05
C ALA A 617 26.73 -45.72 -17.54
N PRO A 618 26.75 -44.57 -18.24
CA PRO A 618 26.46 -44.53 -19.67
C PRO A 618 27.47 -45.35 -20.45
N ALA A 619 27.01 -46.07 -21.47
CA ALA A 619 27.88 -46.88 -22.33
C ALA A 619 28.70 -45.95 -23.24
N PRO A 620 30.02 -46.15 -23.39
CA PRO A 620 30.83 -45.31 -24.27
C PRO A 620 30.42 -45.53 -25.74
N GLU A 621 29.94 -44.47 -26.39
CA GLU A 621 29.59 -44.49 -27.83
C GLU A 621 30.84 -44.61 -28.73
N LEU A 622 31.99 -44.18 -28.23
CA LEU A 622 33.26 -44.24 -28.95
C LEU A 622 33.85 -45.65 -28.89
N LEU A 623 33.92 -46.29 -30.04
CA LEU A 623 34.55 -47.59 -30.21
C LEU A 623 36.07 -47.46 -30.29
N ALA A 624 36.80 -48.38 -29.65
CA ALA A 624 38.24 -48.50 -29.85
C ALA A 624 38.56 -48.80 -31.32
N ALA A 625 39.69 -48.29 -31.81
CA ALA A 625 40.11 -48.50 -33.21
C ALA A 625 40.19 -50.00 -33.55
N GLY A 626 39.33 -50.47 -34.45
CA GLY A 626 39.24 -51.88 -34.88
C GLY A 626 38.12 -52.72 -34.26
N ALA A 627 37.27 -52.16 -33.39
CA ALA A 627 36.10 -52.86 -32.85
C ALA A 627 34.94 -52.97 -33.89
N ASP A 628 34.33 -54.15 -34.01
CA ASP A 628 33.20 -54.40 -34.91
C ASP A 628 31.87 -53.94 -34.27
N LEU A 629 31.16 -53.06 -34.98
CA LEU A 629 29.87 -52.52 -34.54
C LEU A 629 28.83 -53.63 -34.31
N LEU A 630 28.87 -54.72 -35.09
CA LEU A 630 27.95 -55.84 -34.95
C LEU A 630 28.32 -56.79 -33.80
N SER A 631 29.61 -56.90 -33.43
CA SER A 631 30.04 -57.65 -32.25
C SER A 631 29.68 -56.92 -30.97
N VAL A 632 29.85 -55.59 -30.92
CA VAL A 632 29.46 -54.75 -29.78
C VAL A 632 27.94 -54.75 -29.57
N LEU A 633 27.13 -54.68 -30.63
CA LEU A 633 25.66 -54.78 -30.53
C LEU A 633 25.17 -56.18 -30.10
N ARG A 634 25.94 -57.25 -30.35
CA ARG A 634 25.66 -58.61 -29.82
C ARG A 634 26.15 -58.76 -28.38
N GLU A 635 27.30 -58.17 -28.04
CA GLU A 635 27.88 -58.14 -26.70
C GLU A 635 27.13 -57.20 -25.75
N GLU A 636 26.43 -56.17 -26.22
CA GLU A 636 25.50 -55.36 -25.41
C GLU A 636 24.44 -56.23 -24.71
N LYS A 637 23.99 -57.32 -25.35
CA LYS A 637 23.08 -58.29 -24.72
C LYS A 637 23.78 -59.15 -23.65
N ALA A 638 25.08 -59.40 -23.77
CA ALA A 638 25.88 -60.17 -22.82
C ALA A 638 26.43 -59.30 -21.66
N LEU A 639 26.78 -58.05 -21.93
CA LEU A 639 27.15 -57.02 -20.95
C LEU A 639 25.94 -56.64 -20.09
N LYS A 640 24.70 -56.65 -20.60
CA LYS A 640 23.49 -56.51 -19.77
C LYS A 640 23.35 -57.60 -18.69
N ALA A 641 23.90 -58.80 -18.92
CA ALA A 641 23.91 -59.87 -17.92
C ALA A 641 25.10 -59.78 -16.95
N LYS A 642 26.23 -59.16 -17.35
CA LYS A 642 27.40 -58.91 -16.49
C LYS A 642 27.31 -57.60 -15.67
N ALA A 643 26.80 -56.52 -16.26
CA ALA A 643 26.59 -55.22 -15.62
C ALA A 643 25.44 -55.22 -14.61
N ALA A 644 24.60 -56.26 -14.62
CA ALA A 644 23.64 -56.54 -13.56
C ALA A 644 24.31 -56.74 -12.17
N SER A 645 25.65 -56.91 -12.08
CA SER A 645 26.37 -57.02 -10.81
C SER A 645 27.00 -55.73 -10.27
N ASP A 646 27.17 -54.67 -11.07
CA ASP A 646 27.81 -53.41 -10.64
C ASP A 646 26.77 -52.28 -10.54
N THR A 647 26.09 -52.20 -9.39
CA THR A 647 25.14 -51.11 -9.10
C THR A 647 25.86 -49.82 -8.74
N LEU A 648 25.38 -48.69 -9.28
CA LEU A 648 25.91 -47.35 -8.99
C LEU A 648 25.79 -47.04 -7.48
N LYS A 649 26.89 -46.64 -6.83
CA LYS A 649 26.91 -46.23 -5.41
C LYS A 649 26.76 -44.72 -5.20
N VAL A 650 27.34 -43.93 -6.10
CA VAL A 650 27.35 -42.46 -6.03
C VAL A 650 26.98 -41.88 -7.39
N TRP A 651 26.06 -40.93 -7.43
CA TRP A 651 25.68 -40.18 -8.62
C TRP A 651 25.99 -38.68 -8.43
N PRO A 652 27.01 -38.14 -9.11
CA PRO A 652 27.32 -36.71 -9.06
C PRO A 652 26.21 -35.84 -9.68
N LEU A 653 25.87 -34.70 -9.05
CA LEU A 653 25.04 -33.67 -9.70
C LEU A 653 25.73 -33.18 -10.98
N GLY A 654 24.97 -32.93 -12.05
CA GLY A 654 25.52 -32.51 -13.33
C GLY A 654 26.12 -33.63 -14.18
N SER A 655 25.81 -34.90 -13.89
CA SER A 655 26.27 -36.06 -14.66
C SER A 655 25.11 -36.83 -15.32
N ARG A 656 25.44 -37.67 -16.31
CA ARG A 656 24.50 -38.56 -17.02
C ARG A 656 24.62 -39.99 -16.51
N GLN A 657 23.50 -40.70 -16.40
CA GLN A 657 23.46 -42.14 -16.09
C GLN A 657 22.40 -42.82 -16.95
N THR A 658 22.53 -44.14 -17.15
CA THR A 658 21.55 -44.95 -17.86
C THR A 658 20.61 -45.64 -16.87
N VAL A 659 19.31 -45.43 -17.04
CA VAL A 659 18.26 -46.16 -16.32
C VAL A 659 17.75 -47.28 -17.22
N SER A 660 17.95 -48.52 -16.79
CA SER A 660 17.39 -49.71 -17.45
C SER A 660 16.21 -50.24 -16.65
N TYR A 661 15.15 -50.62 -17.34
CA TYR A 661 13.90 -51.08 -16.75
C TYR A 661 13.41 -52.34 -17.45
N SER A 662 12.66 -53.20 -16.74
CA SER A 662 12.05 -54.39 -17.33
C SER A 662 10.53 -54.31 -17.21
N TRP A 663 9.86 -54.03 -18.33
CA TRP A 663 8.40 -53.94 -18.40
C TRP A 663 7.85 -54.77 -19.57
N THR A 664 6.88 -55.65 -19.32
CA THR A 664 6.28 -56.51 -20.35
C THR A 664 4.89 -55.99 -20.75
N SER A 665 4.82 -55.20 -21.83
CA SER A 665 3.55 -54.74 -22.42
C SER A 665 3.29 -55.38 -23.80
N PRO A 666 2.03 -55.59 -24.21
CA PRO A 666 1.69 -56.15 -25.52
C PRO A 666 2.27 -55.33 -26.68
N ALA A 667 2.30 -54.00 -26.56
CA ALA A 667 2.89 -53.11 -27.55
C ALA A 667 4.41 -53.31 -27.69
N LEU A 668 5.12 -53.53 -26.56
CA LEU A 668 6.56 -53.80 -26.58
C LEU A 668 6.88 -55.15 -27.23
N GLU A 669 6.08 -56.19 -26.98
CA GLU A 669 6.25 -57.50 -27.64
C GLU A 669 6.06 -57.39 -29.15
N LYS A 670 5.03 -56.67 -29.62
CA LYS A 670 4.84 -56.36 -31.04
C LYS A 670 6.03 -55.59 -31.62
N LEU A 671 6.57 -54.63 -30.87
CA LEU A 671 7.73 -53.84 -31.28
C LEU A 671 8.99 -54.72 -31.40
N ARG A 672 9.21 -55.66 -30.47
CA ARG A 672 10.30 -56.65 -30.55
C ARG A 672 10.14 -57.62 -31.72
N LEU A 673 8.92 -58.05 -32.03
CA LEU A 673 8.63 -58.92 -33.18
C LEU A 673 8.88 -58.22 -34.51
N LEU A 674 8.52 -56.93 -34.63
CA LEU A 674 8.83 -56.13 -35.82
C LEU A 674 10.34 -55.98 -36.07
N ARG A 675 11.17 -55.92 -35.01
CA ARG A 675 12.64 -55.90 -35.14
C ARG A 675 13.21 -57.20 -35.72
N LEU A 676 12.55 -58.35 -35.47
CA LEU A 676 13.01 -59.67 -35.89
C LEU A 676 12.62 -59.98 -37.36
N ALA A 677 11.66 -59.25 -37.92
CA ALA A 677 11.32 -59.30 -39.34
C ALA A 677 12.39 -58.53 -40.15
N ASN A 678 13.50 -59.20 -40.49
CA ASN A 678 14.65 -58.65 -41.23
C ASN A 678 14.30 -58.17 -42.66
N GLY A 679 13.70 -56.98 -42.80
CA GLY A 679 13.47 -56.28 -44.06
C GLY A 679 14.10 -54.88 -44.08
N SER A 680 14.39 -54.35 -45.27
CA SER A 680 14.76 -52.94 -45.44
C SER A 680 13.65 -52.02 -44.94
N LEU A 681 13.97 -51.02 -44.11
CA LEU A 681 13.02 -50.07 -43.52
C LEU A 681 12.16 -49.40 -44.60
N THR A 682 10.86 -49.70 -44.62
CA THR A 682 9.87 -48.95 -45.42
C THR A 682 9.25 -47.82 -44.58
N ALA A 683 8.68 -46.80 -45.23
CA ALA A 683 8.00 -45.70 -44.54
C ALA A 683 6.81 -46.21 -43.69
N GLU A 684 6.08 -47.22 -44.18
CA GLU A 684 4.98 -47.86 -43.44
C GLU A 684 5.48 -48.57 -42.18
N GLN A 685 6.60 -49.30 -42.27
CA GLN A 685 7.20 -49.96 -41.11
C GLN A 685 7.76 -48.96 -40.09
N ALA A 686 8.33 -47.85 -40.55
CA ALA A 686 8.78 -46.76 -39.69
C ALA A 686 7.59 -46.12 -38.94
N ALA A 687 6.49 -45.83 -39.64
CA ALA A 687 5.27 -45.28 -39.03
C ALA A 687 4.64 -46.27 -38.02
N GLN A 688 4.57 -47.56 -38.36
CA GLN A 688 4.06 -48.61 -37.46
C GLN A 688 4.95 -48.77 -36.22
N ARG A 689 6.28 -48.69 -36.39
CA ARG A 689 7.24 -48.70 -35.28
C ARG A 689 7.04 -47.50 -34.36
N ASP A 690 6.86 -46.30 -34.90
CA ASP A 690 6.67 -45.10 -34.10
C ASP A 690 5.31 -45.08 -33.37
N GLN A 691 4.25 -45.59 -34.01
CA GLN A 691 2.96 -45.79 -33.35
C GLN A 691 3.07 -46.75 -32.15
N LEU A 692 3.77 -47.88 -32.30
CA LEU A 692 3.98 -48.82 -31.20
C LEU A 692 4.87 -48.24 -30.10
N ARG A 693 5.85 -47.38 -30.44
CA ARG A 693 6.66 -46.65 -29.46
C ARG A 693 5.82 -45.69 -28.62
N GLN A 694 4.81 -45.09 -29.22
CA GLN A 694 3.90 -44.12 -28.59
C GLN A 694 2.73 -44.77 -27.85
N ALA A 695 2.50 -46.08 -28.01
CA ALA A 695 1.43 -46.82 -27.34
C ALA A 695 1.67 -46.98 -25.82
N GLY A 696 2.91 -46.78 -25.35
CA GLY A 696 3.24 -46.74 -23.92
C GLY A 696 4.16 -45.57 -23.60
N ARG A 697 4.10 -45.10 -22.35
CA ARG A 697 4.87 -43.96 -21.83
C ARG A 697 5.47 -44.33 -20.48
N LEU A 698 6.73 -43.94 -20.23
CA LEU A 698 7.33 -44.04 -18.91
C LEU A 698 7.70 -42.65 -18.35
N GLU A 699 7.57 -42.53 -17.03
CA GLU A 699 8.02 -41.40 -16.24
C GLU A 699 9.15 -41.86 -15.31
N ILE A 700 10.29 -41.16 -15.34
CA ILE A 700 11.47 -41.42 -14.54
C ILE A 700 11.66 -40.24 -13.57
N SER A 701 11.49 -40.51 -12.28
CA SER A 701 11.61 -39.53 -11.22
C SER A 701 12.66 -39.93 -10.18
N MET A 702 13.23 -38.96 -9.50
CA MET A 702 14.19 -39.19 -8.43
C MET A 702 13.58 -38.82 -7.06
N TRP A 703 13.75 -39.72 -6.10
CA TRP A 703 13.21 -39.58 -4.75
C TRP A 703 14.35 -39.60 -3.74
N ARG A 704 14.32 -38.68 -2.79
CA ARG A 704 15.31 -38.50 -1.72
C ARG A 704 14.81 -39.10 -0.42
N ARG A 705 15.68 -39.74 0.34
CA ARG A 705 15.39 -40.13 1.72
C ARG A 705 15.58 -38.93 2.65
N ARG A 706 14.56 -38.59 3.44
CA ARG A 706 14.71 -37.59 4.51
C ARG A 706 15.37 -38.19 5.74
N THR A 707 16.18 -37.39 6.43
CA THR A 707 16.68 -37.74 7.76
C THR A 707 15.58 -37.53 8.81
N VAL A 708 15.69 -38.22 9.95
CA VAL A 708 14.74 -38.06 11.05
C VAL A 708 14.68 -36.59 11.53
N ASP A 709 15.82 -35.91 11.58
CA ASP A 709 15.91 -34.49 11.95
C ASP A 709 15.20 -33.56 10.95
N GLU A 710 15.24 -33.87 9.65
CA GLU A 710 14.49 -33.12 8.64
C GLU A 710 12.98 -33.34 8.75
N CYS A 711 12.54 -34.58 9.01
CA CYS A 711 11.14 -34.90 9.25
C CYS A 711 10.61 -34.20 10.51
N GLN A 712 11.36 -34.24 11.61
CA GLN A 712 11.01 -33.56 12.86
C GLN A 712 10.92 -32.04 12.67
N ARG A 713 11.91 -31.42 12.00
CA ARG A 713 11.88 -29.98 11.70
C ARG A 713 10.71 -29.59 10.80
N ALA A 714 10.43 -30.35 9.74
CA ALA A 714 9.32 -30.08 8.84
C ALA A 714 7.96 -30.22 9.54
N SER A 715 7.82 -31.24 10.40
CA SER A 715 6.62 -31.44 11.22
C SER A 715 6.43 -30.30 12.23
N ALA A 716 7.49 -29.92 12.96
CA ALA A 716 7.46 -28.81 13.90
C ALA A 716 7.09 -27.48 13.22
N GLN A 717 7.64 -27.21 12.03
CA GLN A 717 7.31 -26.01 11.25
C GLN A 717 5.84 -26.02 10.80
N ALA A 718 5.32 -27.15 10.30
CA ALA A 718 3.93 -27.26 9.89
C ALA A 718 2.96 -27.13 11.08
N GLN A 719 3.31 -27.70 12.24
CA GLN A 719 2.56 -27.56 13.47
C GLN A 719 2.56 -26.11 13.97
N GLN A 720 3.72 -25.45 13.98
CA GLN A 720 3.83 -24.05 14.36
C GLN A 720 3.01 -23.13 13.43
N GLU A 721 3.08 -23.33 12.12
CA GLU A 721 2.26 -22.56 11.17
C GLU A 721 0.76 -22.80 11.40
N ALA A 722 0.35 -24.05 11.67
CA ALA A 722 -1.04 -24.37 11.98
C ALA A 722 -1.51 -23.71 13.29
N THR A 723 -0.70 -23.71 14.35
CA THR A 723 -1.03 -23.02 15.61
C THR A 723 -1.10 -21.51 15.43
N ASP A 724 -0.19 -20.92 14.65
CA ASP A 724 -0.19 -19.49 14.36
C ASP A 724 -1.45 -19.09 13.57
N VAL A 725 -1.85 -19.89 12.57
CA VAL A 725 -3.07 -19.65 11.80
C VAL A 725 -4.32 -19.78 12.68
N GLN A 726 -4.37 -20.77 13.58
CA GLN A 726 -5.47 -20.89 14.53
C GLN A 726 -5.55 -19.70 15.50
N ALA A 727 -4.41 -19.21 15.98
CA ALA A 727 -4.35 -18.00 16.81
C ALA A 727 -4.87 -16.77 16.04
N LEU A 728 -4.49 -16.61 14.76
CA LEU A 728 -5.00 -15.53 13.90
C LEU A 728 -6.51 -15.60 13.68
N ILE A 729 -7.06 -16.81 13.48
CA ILE A 729 -8.51 -17.02 13.33
C ILE A 729 -9.24 -16.66 14.63
N ALA A 730 -8.68 -17.02 15.79
CA ALA A 730 -9.25 -16.68 17.09
C ALA A 730 -9.23 -15.16 17.37
N GLU A 731 -8.18 -14.45 16.93
CA GLU A 731 -8.06 -13.00 17.07
C GLU A 731 -8.99 -12.24 16.11
N THR A 732 -9.17 -12.73 14.88
CA THR A 732 -9.93 -12.05 13.81
C THR A 732 -11.06 -12.93 13.25
N PRO A 733 -12.31 -12.80 13.74
CA PRO A 733 -13.44 -13.65 13.35
C PRO A 733 -13.74 -13.71 11.84
N ALA A 734 -13.49 -12.63 11.10
CA ALA A 734 -13.68 -12.60 9.64
C ALA A 734 -12.85 -13.68 8.90
N LEU A 735 -11.70 -14.09 9.47
CA LEU A 735 -10.87 -15.15 8.89
C LEU A 735 -11.49 -16.55 9.04
N GLN A 736 -12.35 -16.75 10.05
CA GLN A 736 -13.10 -18.00 10.21
C GLN A 736 -14.09 -18.19 9.06
N GLU A 737 -14.76 -17.11 8.65
CA GLU A 737 -15.66 -17.11 7.48
C GLU A 737 -14.88 -17.40 6.20
N VAL A 738 -13.71 -16.78 6.01
CA VAL A 738 -12.81 -17.06 4.87
C VAL A 738 -12.38 -18.53 4.85
N SER A 739 -12.01 -19.11 6.00
CA SER A 739 -11.65 -20.54 6.09
C SER A 739 -12.83 -21.46 5.73
N SER A 740 -14.03 -21.11 6.19
CA SER A 740 -15.26 -21.87 5.92
C SER A 740 -15.64 -21.79 4.44
N TYR A 741 -15.54 -20.59 3.85
CA TYR A 741 -15.73 -20.36 2.42
C TYR A 741 -14.73 -21.16 1.59
N ALA A 742 -13.43 -21.09 1.91
CA ALA A 742 -12.40 -21.83 1.17
C ALA A 742 -12.66 -23.34 1.24
N THR A 743 -13.02 -23.87 2.40
CA THR A 743 -13.39 -25.28 2.57
C THR A 743 -14.59 -25.65 1.70
N HIS A 744 -15.66 -24.84 1.74
CA HIS A 744 -16.84 -25.06 0.92
C HIS A 744 -16.53 -25.02 -0.59
N LEU A 745 -15.78 -24.02 -1.05
CA LEU A 745 -15.37 -23.90 -2.45
C LEU A 745 -14.54 -25.11 -2.90
N TYR A 746 -13.57 -25.55 -2.09
CA TYR A 746 -12.80 -26.75 -2.42
C TYR A 746 -13.68 -28.00 -2.45
N VAL A 747 -14.66 -28.17 -1.55
CA VAL A 747 -15.63 -29.27 -1.63
C VAL A 747 -16.41 -29.22 -2.95
N THR A 748 -16.87 -28.04 -3.38
CA THR A 748 -17.58 -27.88 -4.65
C THR A 748 -16.70 -28.17 -5.86
N LEU A 749 -15.47 -27.63 -5.90
CA LEU A 749 -14.54 -27.81 -7.02
C LEU A 749 -14.06 -29.26 -7.15
N THR A 750 -13.82 -29.95 -6.02
CA THR A 750 -13.33 -31.34 -5.97
C THR A 750 -14.44 -32.40 -5.93
N ARG A 751 -15.70 -31.98 -5.71
CA ARG A 751 -16.89 -32.84 -5.55
C ARG A 751 -16.74 -33.97 -4.52
N GLU A 752 -16.08 -33.71 -3.39
CA GLU A 752 -15.90 -34.70 -2.31
C GLU A 752 -17.22 -35.10 -1.60
N GLN A 753 -18.28 -34.29 -1.68
CA GLN A 753 -19.55 -34.48 -0.94
C GLN A 753 -20.41 -35.65 -1.49
N GLU A 754 -20.43 -35.84 -2.81
CA GLU A 754 -21.15 -36.93 -3.49
C GLU A 754 -20.51 -38.30 -3.21
N GLN A 755 -19.20 -38.32 -2.97
CA GLN A 755 -18.45 -39.53 -2.65
C GLN A 755 -18.73 -40.03 -1.22
N GLN A 756 -18.90 -39.13 -0.25
CA GLN A 756 -19.20 -39.50 1.14
C GLN A 756 -20.59 -40.15 1.26
N GLN A 757 -21.58 -39.67 0.51
CA GLN A 757 -22.93 -40.26 0.49
C GLN A 757 -22.95 -41.66 -0.15
N GLN A 758 -22.19 -41.89 -1.24
CA GLN A 758 -22.07 -43.20 -1.88
C GLN A 758 -21.29 -44.23 -1.05
N SER A 759 -20.41 -43.80 -0.14
CA SER A 759 -19.62 -44.67 0.74
C SER A 759 -20.27 -44.99 2.11
N SER A 760 -21.54 -44.60 2.32
CA SER A 760 -22.24 -44.77 3.60
C SER A 760 -22.68 -46.21 3.93
N THR A 761 -22.38 -47.18 3.06
CA THR A 761 -22.60 -48.61 3.30
C THR A 761 -21.28 -49.38 3.34
N GLY A 762 -20.58 -49.28 4.48
CA GLY A 762 -19.54 -50.23 4.88
C GLY A 762 -18.12 -49.66 4.96
N ALA A 763 -17.68 -49.47 6.21
CA ALA A 763 -16.32 -49.20 6.70
C ALA A 763 -16.06 -47.75 7.17
N ALA A 764 -16.75 -47.38 8.26
CA ALA A 764 -16.27 -46.37 9.19
C ALA A 764 -15.00 -46.89 9.89
N SER A 765 -13.85 -46.70 9.24
CA SER A 765 -12.57 -46.67 9.94
C SER A 765 -12.18 -45.20 10.05
N THR A 766 -12.14 -44.73 11.29
CA THR A 766 -11.50 -43.48 11.71
C THR A 766 -10.18 -43.29 10.94
N PRO A 767 -9.85 -42.07 10.46
CA PRO A 767 -8.52 -41.77 9.97
C PRO A 767 -7.59 -41.70 11.18
N GLN A 768 -7.27 -42.86 11.76
CA GLN A 768 -6.17 -43.00 12.68
C GLN A 768 -4.93 -42.64 11.87
N ALA A 769 -4.22 -41.60 12.32
CA ALA A 769 -2.92 -41.20 11.82
C ALA A 769 -2.12 -42.47 11.50
N CYS A 770 -1.87 -42.69 10.20
CA CYS A 770 -1.00 -43.76 9.77
C CYS A 770 0.37 -43.41 10.35
N LEU A 771 0.69 -44.04 11.48
CA LEU A 771 1.98 -43.99 12.13
C LEU A 771 3.04 -44.33 11.08
N GLU A 772 3.83 -43.32 10.74
CA GLU A 772 5.28 -43.38 10.56
C GLU A 772 5.81 -44.80 10.30
N SER A 773 5.68 -45.28 9.06
CA SER A 773 6.52 -46.39 8.60
C SER A 773 7.87 -45.82 8.16
N SER A 774 8.93 -46.50 8.56
CA SER A 774 10.26 -45.96 8.90
C SER A 774 11.14 -45.40 7.77
N GLU A 775 10.61 -45.03 6.59
CA GLU A 775 11.42 -44.46 5.50
C GLU A 775 10.59 -43.50 4.61
N GLU A 776 10.49 -42.22 5.00
CA GLU A 776 9.78 -41.22 4.20
C GLU A 776 10.64 -40.74 3.02
N TRP A 777 10.48 -41.41 1.87
CA TRP A 777 11.04 -40.97 0.59
C TRP A 777 10.22 -39.78 0.06
N VAL A 778 10.88 -38.67 -0.24
CA VAL A 778 10.26 -37.44 -0.77
C VAL A 778 10.72 -37.21 -2.21
N PHE A 779 9.80 -36.83 -3.09
CA PHE A 779 10.12 -36.46 -4.46
C PHE A 779 11.11 -35.30 -4.53
N ALA A 780 12.15 -35.44 -5.34
CA ALA A 780 13.17 -34.42 -5.52
C ALA A 780 13.09 -33.75 -6.90
N VAL A 781 13.13 -34.53 -7.98
CA VAL A 781 13.14 -34.00 -9.36
C VAL A 781 12.56 -35.00 -10.36
N MET A 782 11.95 -34.48 -11.42
CA MET A 782 11.56 -35.27 -12.59
C MET A 782 12.73 -35.30 -13.58
N LEU A 783 13.22 -36.48 -13.94
CA LEU A 783 14.34 -36.64 -14.87
C LEU A 783 13.83 -36.71 -16.31
N ASP A 784 12.81 -37.54 -16.54
CA ASP A 784 12.12 -37.61 -17.83
C ASP A 784 10.64 -37.95 -17.59
N ASP A 785 9.74 -37.22 -18.22
CA ASP A 785 8.30 -37.38 -18.07
C ASP A 785 7.65 -38.07 -19.29
N ASN A 786 8.36 -38.32 -20.40
CA ASN A 786 7.76 -38.93 -21.60
C ASN A 786 8.73 -39.83 -22.35
N VAL A 787 9.19 -40.89 -21.68
CA VAL A 787 10.04 -41.89 -22.31
C VAL A 787 9.16 -42.83 -23.15
N PRO A 788 9.32 -42.90 -24.48
CA PRO A 788 8.58 -43.84 -25.32
C PRO A 788 9.09 -45.28 -25.10
N LEU A 789 8.29 -46.26 -25.53
CA LEU A 789 8.70 -47.67 -25.46
C LEU A 789 9.99 -47.91 -26.28
N SER A 790 10.99 -48.52 -25.66
CA SER A 790 12.27 -48.86 -26.30
C SER A 790 12.53 -50.37 -26.29
N GLU A 791 13.09 -50.91 -27.37
CA GLU A 791 13.44 -52.34 -27.47
C GLU A 791 14.52 -52.75 -26.46
N THR A 792 15.44 -51.82 -26.22
CA THR A 792 16.58 -51.95 -25.33
C THR A 792 16.19 -51.80 -23.86
N GLN A 793 15.01 -51.22 -23.59
CA GLN A 793 14.48 -50.88 -22.27
C GLN A 793 15.50 -50.13 -21.39
N SER A 794 16.21 -49.19 -22.00
CA SER A 794 17.22 -48.37 -21.35
C SER A 794 17.17 -46.94 -21.90
N THR A 795 17.37 -45.96 -21.04
CA THR A 795 17.37 -44.54 -21.40
C THR A 795 18.40 -43.79 -20.57
N GLU A 796 19.14 -42.90 -21.23
CA GLU A 796 20.06 -42.00 -20.54
C GLU A 796 19.29 -40.82 -19.96
N VAL A 797 19.57 -40.51 -18.70
CA VAL A 797 18.97 -39.38 -17.97
C VAL A 797 20.06 -38.47 -17.41
N PHE A 798 19.79 -37.16 -17.41
CA PHE A 798 20.68 -36.15 -16.88
C PHE A 798 20.16 -35.63 -15.53
N LEU A 799 21.03 -35.64 -14.51
CA LEU A 799 20.71 -35.12 -13.18
C LEU A 799 21.13 -33.64 -13.08
N PRO A 800 20.20 -32.67 -13.03
CA PRO A 800 20.54 -31.25 -12.91
C PRO A 800 21.03 -30.88 -11.49
N TYR A 801 21.65 -29.72 -11.33
CA TYR A 801 22.03 -29.16 -10.02
C TYR A 801 20.87 -28.53 -9.26
N VAL A 802 19.87 -28.04 -9.99
CA VAL A 802 18.68 -27.38 -9.47
C VAL A 802 17.41 -28.10 -9.90
N ASP A 803 16.38 -28.03 -9.06
CA ASP A 803 15.04 -28.46 -9.43
C ASP A 803 14.36 -27.45 -10.40
N ALA A 804 13.17 -27.79 -10.88
CA ALA A 804 12.39 -26.91 -11.77
C ALA A 804 11.96 -25.58 -11.12
N ALA A 805 12.01 -25.48 -9.78
CA ALA A 805 11.75 -24.25 -9.03
C ALA A 805 13.02 -23.40 -8.84
N GLY A 806 14.18 -23.84 -9.32
CA GLY A 806 15.47 -23.17 -9.17
C GLY A 806 16.17 -23.42 -7.84
N ARG A 807 15.66 -24.34 -7.00
CA ARG A 807 16.27 -24.69 -5.71
C ARG A 807 17.35 -25.73 -5.94
N ARG A 808 18.48 -25.59 -5.23
CA ARG A 808 19.58 -26.58 -5.30
C ARG A 808 19.14 -27.93 -4.74
N LEU A 809 19.52 -29.00 -5.42
CA LEU A 809 19.30 -30.35 -4.92
C LEU A 809 20.26 -30.64 -3.75
N PRO A 810 19.76 -31.10 -2.59
CA PRO A 810 20.60 -31.39 -1.44
C PRO A 810 21.40 -32.69 -1.61
N ASN A 811 22.51 -32.82 -0.88
CA ASN A 811 23.22 -34.09 -0.80
C ASN A 811 22.41 -35.11 0.03
N GLY A 812 22.57 -36.41 -0.25
CA GLY A 812 21.92 -37.47 0.53
C GLY A 812 21.68 -38.78 -0.22
N GLU A 813 20.85 -39.65 0.33
CA GLU A 813 20.43 -40.91 -0.31
C GLU A 813 19.22 -40.68 -1.24
N TYR A 814 19.33 -41.20 -2.46
CA TYR A 814 18.33 -41.11 -3.51
C TYR A 814 18.03 -42.48 -4.11
N ARG A 815 16.87 -42.60 -4.75
CA ARG A 815 16.48 -43.73 -5.59
C ARG A 815 15.74 -43.24 -6.83
N VAL A 816 15.84 -43.99 -7.92
CA VAL A 816 15.06 -43.74 -9.13
C VAL A 816 13.75 -44.52 -9.06
N VAL A 817 12.65 -43.86 -9.41
CA VAL A 817 11.32 -44.47 -9.49
C VAL A 817 10.82 -44.34 -10.92
N VAL A 818 10.52 -45.48 -11.53
CA VAL A 818 10.00 -45.59 -12.90
C VAL A 818 8.53 -45.93 -12.84
N ARG A 819 7.71 -45.14 -13.53
CA ARG A 819 6.27 -45.36 -13.68
C ARG A 819 5.93 -45.61 -15.13
N ALA A 820 5.17 -46.65 -15.41
CA ALA A 820 4.77 -47.04 -16.74
C ALA A 820 3.26 -46.88 -16.94
N VAL A 821 2.89 -46.25 -18.07
CA VAL A 821 1.52 -46.05 -18.55
C VAL A 821 1.35 -46.81 -19.85
N ASP A 822 0.38 -47.72 -19.89
CA ASP A 822 -0.11 -48.32 -21.12
C ASP A 822 -1.33 -47.54 -21.60
N ARG A 823 -1.23 -46.86 -22.75
CA ARG A 823 -2.29 -45.95 -23.24
C ARG A 823 -3.52 -46.70 -23.73
N GLU A 824 -3.40 -48.00 -24.04
CA GLU A 824 -4.56 -48.82 -24.39
C GLU A 824 -5.43 -49.08 -23.15
N LEU A 825 -4.82 -49.31 -21.99
CA LEU A 825 -5.51 -49.58 -20.72
C LEU A 825 -5.86 -48.31 -19.93
N ASN A 826 -5.09 -47.24 -20.14
CA ASN A 826 -5.23 -45.96 -19.45
C ASN A 826 -5.17 -44.79 -20.45
N PRO A 827 -6.21 -44.61 -21.29
CA PRO A 827 -6.22 -43.57 -22.33
C PRO A 827 -6.27 -42.15 -21.75
N THR A 828 -6.81 -41.98 -20.54
CA THR A 828 -6.82 -40.69 -19.83
C THR A 828 -5.53 -40.43 -19.03
N GLU A 829 -4.59 -41.39 -19.01
CA GLU A 829 -3.32 -41.31 -18.27
C GLU A 829 -3.52 -41.00 -16.76
N HIS A 830 -4.57 -41.55 -16.14
CA HIS A 830 -4.89 -41.33 -14.73
C HIS A 830 -3.78 -41.89 -13.80
N PRO A 831 -3.35 -41.15 -12.74
CA PRO A 831 -2.18 -41.51 -11.92
C PRO A 831 -2.32 -42.79 -11.08
N THR A 832 -3.55 -43.27 -10.88
CA THR A 832 -3.80 -44.54 -10.13
C THR A 832 -3.75 -45.78 -11.01
N LEU A 833 -3.69 -45.63 -12.35
CA LEU A 833 -3.57 -46.72 -13.32
C LEU A 833 -2.17 -46.74 -13.93
N MET A 834 -1.16 -46.76 -13.05
CA MET A 834 0.26 -46.77 -13.42
C MET A 834 0.98 -47.93 -12.71
N SER A 835 1.87 -48.60 -13.41
CA SER A 835 2.77 -49.61 -12.85
C SER A 835 4.05 -48.94 -12.36
N GLU A 836 4.46 -49.15 -11.10
CA GLU A 836 5.60 -48.47 -10.49
C GLU A 836 6.65 -49.45 -9.97
N ALA A 837 7.93 -49.14 -10.16
CA ALA A 837 9.06 -49.82 -9.53
C ALA A 837 10.17 -48.82 -9.16
N ALA A 838 10.96 -49.16 -8.13
CA ALA A 838 12.07 -48.33 -7.65
C ALA A 838 13.42 -49.07 -7.78
N SER A 839 14.48 -48.32 -8.00
CA SER A 839 15.86 -48.83 -7.96
C SER A 839 16.36 -49.05 -6.53
N ALA A 840 17.53 -49.69 -6.41
CA ALA A 840 18.33 -49.61 -5.18
C ALA A 840 18.73 -48.15 -4.89
N SER A 841 18.98 -47.83 -3.61
CA SER A 841 19.42 -46.51 -3.19
C SER A 841 20.89 -46.26 -3.50
N PHE A 842 21.23 -45.00 -3.77
CA PHE A 842 22.60 -44.51 -4.03
C PHE A 842 22.75 -43.09 -3.45
N SER A 843 23.98 -42.62 -3.26
CA SER A 843 24.23 -41.27 -2.73
C SER A 843 24.35 -40.24 -3.86
N VAL A 844 23.73 -39.08 -3.72
CA VAL A 844 23.90 -37.92 -4.63
C VAL A 844 24.71 -36.85 -3.93
N VAL A 845 25.70 -36.30 -4.64
CA VAL A 845 26.61 -35.27 -4.14
C VAL A 845 26.91 -34.21 -5.20
N ASP A 846 27.04 -32.95 -4.80
CA ASP A 846 27.72 -31.93 -5.60
C ASP A 846 29.24 -32.19 -5.58
N ALA A 847 29.76 -32.77 -6.67
CA ALA A 847 31.18 -33.13 -6.78
C ALA A 847 32.07 -31.94 -7.19
N LEU A 848 31.52 -30.82 -7.66
CA LEU A 848 32.30 -29.69 -8.19
C LEU A 848 33.33 -29.13 -7.21
N PRO A 849 33.02 -28.88 -5.91
CA PRO A 849 34.01 -28.34 -4.97
C PRO A 849 35.17 -29.32 -4.72
N GLN A 850 34.86 -30.63 -4.64
CA GLN A 850 35.87 -31.66 -4.42
C GLN A 850 36.78 -31.83 -5.64
N LEU A 851 36.21 -31.81 -6.84
CA LEU A 851 36.96 -31.91 -8.10
C LEU A 851 37.85 -30.69 -8.33
N TYR A 852 37.37 -29.49 -8.01
CA TYR A 852 38.19 -28.28 -8.09
C TYR A 852 39.38 -28.32 -7.13
N MET A 853 39.16 -28.76 -5.88
CA MET A 853 40.25 -28.96 -4.93
C MET A 853 41.25 -30.01 -5.41
N GLN A 854 40.79 -31.13 -5.98
CA GLN A 854 41.68 -32.17 -6.52
C GLN A 854 42.53 -31.63 -7.68
N TYR A 855 41.92 -30.90 -8.61
CA TYR A 855 42.63 -30.32 -9.76
C TYR A 855 43.72 -29.32 -9.33
N THR A 856 43.39 -28.43 -8.39
CA THR A 856 44.32 -27.40 -7.90
C THR A 856 45.41 -27.96 -6.97
N GLN A 857 45.10 -28.97 -6.15
CA GLN A 857 46.09 -29.66 -5.30
C GLN A 857 47.08 -30.49 -6.11
N HIS A 858 46.68 -31.06 -7.24
CA HIS A 858 47.59 -31.76 -8.16
C HIS A 858 48.63 -30.84 -8.82
N GLN A 859 48.42 -29.52 -8.82
CA GLN A 859 49.38 -28.54 -9.36
C GLN A 859 50.36 -27.96 -8.32
N GLN A 860 50.14 -28.17 -7.01
CA GLN A 860 51.07 -27.72 -5.95
C GLN A 860 51.81 -28.92 -5.30
N PRO A 861 53.13 -29.08 -5.50
CA PRO A 861 53.88 -30.12 -4.81
C PRO A 861 54.16 -29.68 -3.37
N GLY A 862 53.41 -30.22 -2.42
CA GLY A 862 53.77 -30.24 -1.00
C GLY A 862 52.79 -29.55 -0.06
N GLY A 863 51.89 -30.35 0.52
CA GLY A 863 51.07 -29.96 1.67
C GLY A 863 50.19 -31.12 2.11
N ALA A 864 50.53 -31.73 3.24
CA ALA A 864 49.85 -32.88 3.80
C ALA A 864 48.36 -32.62 4.09
N ALA A 865 47.56 -33.67 3.93
CA ALA A 865 46.12 -33.72 4.18
C ALA A 865 45.75 -33.17 5.58
N ALA A 866 45.21 -31.96 5.62
CA ALA A 866 44.42 -31.45 6.73
C ALA A 866 42.95 -31.50 6.31
N GLY A 867 42.12 -32.13 7.14
CA GLY A 867 40.72 -32.44 6.83
C GLY A 867 39.96 -31.27 6.24
N ALA A 868 39.51 -31.43 5.00
CA ALA A 868 38.73 -30.44 4.29
C ALA A 868 37.31 -30.35 4.89
N PRO A 869 36.80 -29.14 5.20
CA PRO A 869 35.39 -28.97 5.52
C PRO A 869 34.54 -29.34 4.29
N ALA A 870 33.40 -30.00 4.52
CA ALA A 870 32.56 -30.58 3.46
C ALA A 870 31.90 -29.54 2.51
N GLU A 871 32.05 -28.25 2.77
CA GLU A 871 31.53 -27.15 1.96
C GLU A 871 32.52 -25.96 1.95
N ALA A 872 33.63 -26.08 1.22
CA ALA A 872 34.46 -24.91 0.92
C ALA A 872 33.83 -24.12 -0.25
N PRO A 873 33.73 -22.78 -0.18
CA PRO A 873 33.23 -21.98 -1.29
C PRO A 873 34.20 -22.07 -2.49
N LEU A 874 33.64 -22.20 -3.70
CA LEU A 874 34.37 -22.11 -4.98
C LEU A 874 34.75 -20.63 -5.20
N GLU A 875 35.80 -20.17 -4.51
CA GLU A 875 36.33 -18.81 -4.60
C GLU A 875 37.75 -18.82 -5.17
N GLY A 876 38.02 -17.92 -6.13
CA GLY A 876 39.31 -17.75 -6.78
C GLY A 876 39.23 -17.61 -8.31
N ASP A 877 40.33 -17.18 -8.89
CA ASP A 877 40.50 -17.05 -10.34
C ASP A 877 41.43 -18.14 -10.86
N MET A 878 41.08 -18.74 -12.00
CA MET A 878 41.85 -19.78 -12.67
C MET A 878 42.44 -19.22 -13.96
N ALA A 879 43.71 -19.48 -14.27
CA ALA A 879 44.30 -19.06 -15.53
C ALA A 879 43.51 -19.62 -16.73
N GLY A 880 43.22 -18.80 -17.74
CA GLY A 880 42.40 -19.23 -18.89
C GLY A 880 43.00 -20.40 -19.68
N SER A 881 44.31 -20.59 -19.62
CA SER A 881 44.99 -21.77 -20.19
C SER A 881 44.58 -23.09 -19.53
N GLU A 882 44.13 -23.04 -18.27
CA GLU A 882 43.72 -24.20 -17.47
C GLU A 882 42.24 -24.56 -17.66
N LEU A 883 41.43 -23.71 -18.32
CA LEU A 883 40.00 -23.96 -18.48
C LEU A 883 39.69 -25.22 -19.28
N ILE A 884 40.37 -25.43 -20.43
CA ILE A 884 40.15 -26.60 -21.29
C ILE A 884 40.61 -27.90 -20.59
N PRO A 885 41.83 -27.97 -20.02
CA PRO A 885 42.25 -29.13 -19.23
C PRO A 885 41.35 -29.40 -18.02
N PHE A 886 40.87 -28.36 -17.34
CA PHE A 886 39.90 -28.50 -16.24
C PHE A 886 38.56 -29.07 -16.73
N CYS A 887 38.01 -28.56 -17.84
CA CYS A 887 36.77 -29.11 -18.44
C CYS A 887 36.94 -30.57 -18.89
N ALA A 888 38.12 -30.95 -19.39
CA ALA A 888 38.45 -32.34 -19.71
C ALA A 888 38.49 -33.21 -18.44
N PHE A 889 39.14 -32.74 -17.37
CA PHE A 889 39.16 -33.41 -16.07
C PHE A 889 37.75 -33.61 -15.49
N LEU A 890 36.87 -32.61 -15.58
CA LEU A 890 35.47 -32.74 -15.15
C LEU A 890 34.71 -33.81 -15.96
N ARG A 891 34.95 -33.91 -17.28
CA ARG A 891 34.35 -34.95 -18.14
C ARG A 891 34.88 -36.34 -17.78
N GLU A 892 36.17 -36.47 -17.50
CA GLU A 892 36.79 -37.73 -17.03
C GLU A 892 36.22 -38.18 -15.68
N ALA A 893 35.89 -37.24 -14.80
CA ALA A 893 35.18 -37.51 -13.55
C ALA A 893 33.68 -37.82 -13.72
N GLY A 894 33.15 -37.80 -14.95
CA GLY A 894 31.78 -38.16 -15.29
C GLY A 894 30.79 -36.99 -15.32
N LEU A 895 31.22 -35.74 -15.10
CA LEU A 895 30.36 -34.56 -15.23
C LEU A 895 30.13 -34.19 -16.70
N HIS A 896 28.96 -33.65 -16.98
CA HIS A 896 28.59 -33.19 -18.31
C HIS A 896 28.91 -31.70 -18.50
N VAL A 897 30.02 -31.43 -19.19
CA VAL A 897 30.37 -30.08 -19.66
C VAL A 897 30.16 -30.01 -21.17
N SER A 898 29.12 -29.30 -21.61
CA SER A 898 28.86 -29.10 -23.03
C SER A 898 29.87 -28.14 -23.65
N LEU A 899 30.10 -28.25 -24.96
CA LEU A 899 31.00 -27.36 -25.69
C LEU A 899 30.55 -25.89 -25.60
N SER A 900 29.24 -25.64 -25.64
CA SER A 900 28.68 -24.30 -25.51
C SER A 900 28.93 -23.70 -24.13
N ALA A 901 28.84 -24.50 -23.06
CA ALA A 901 29.18 -24.05 -21.70
C ALA A 901 30.67 -23.74 -21.59
N GLU A 902 31.54 -24.63 -22.08
CA GLU A 902 32.99 -24.41 -22.12
C GLU A 902 33.37 -23.12 -22.86
N PHE A 903 32.73 -22.88 -24.00
CA PHE A 903 32.93 -21.67 -24.79
C PHE A 903 32.44 -20.42 -24.06
N ALA A 904 31.26 -20.43 -23.44
CA ALA A 904 30.73 -19.29 -22.69
C ALA A 904 31.64 -18.94 -21.49
N MET A 905 32.10 -19.93 -20.73
CA MET A 905 33.08 -19.73 -19.65
C MET A 905 34.42 -19.18 -20.17
N GLY A 906 34.83 -19.57 -21.38
CA GLY A 906 36.04 -19.06 -22.02
C GLY A 906 35.92 -17.62 -22.56
N GLN A 907 34.71 -17.06 -22.62
CA GLN A 907 34.48 -15.67 -23.02
C GLN A 907 34.55 -14.68 -21.85
N SER A 908 34.37 -15.15 -20.61
CA SER A 908 34.40 -14.33 -19.41
C SER A 908 35.77 -14.31 -18.74
N LEU A 909 36.73 -13.75 -19.47
CA LEU A 909 38.09 -13.56 -19.00
C LEU A 909 38.27 -12.17 -18.39
N ASP A 910 39.00 -12.09 -17.27
CA ASP A 910 39.48 -10.83 -16.74
C ASP A 910 40.56 -10.19 -17.63
N LYS A 911 41.06 -9.02 -17.26
CA LYS A 911 42.11 -8.32 -18.03
C LYS A 911 43.45 -9.08 -18.06
N GLN A 912 43.62 -10.05 -17.17
CA GLN A 912 44.80 -10.87 -16.99
C GLN A 912 44.66 -12.22 -17.71
N GLY A 913 43.50 -12.52 -18.29
CA GLY A 913 43.21 -13.78 -18.97
C GLY A 913 42.84 -14.91 -18.01
N ASN A 914 42.35 -14.61 -16.81
CA ASN A 914 41.82 -15.59 -15.86
C ASN A 914 40.30 -15.69 -15.95
N VAL A 915 39.77 -16.87 -15.63
CA VAL A 915 38.34 -17.18 -15.54
C VAL A 915 37.94 -17.21 -14.06
N SER A 916 36.83 -16.57 -13.72
CA SER A 916 36.29 -16.64 -12.36
C SER A 916 35.65 -18.00 -12.08
N MET A 917 36.07 -18.69 -11.01
CA MET A 917 35.48 -19.98 -10.64
C MET A 917 34.04 -19.88 -10.15
N ALA A 918 33.64 -18.71 -9.64
CA ALA A 918 32.25 -18.43 -9.29
C ALA A 918 31.36 -18.42 -10.55
N GLU A 919 31.86 -17.88 -11.65
CA GLU A 919 31.14 -17.84 -12.92
C GLU A 919 31.09 -19.21 -13.59
N VAL A 920 32.20 -19.97 -13.57
CA VAL A 920 32.24 -21.38 -14.01
C VAL A 920 31.19 -22.19 -13.25
N ALA A 921 31.13 -22.04 -11.92
CA ALA A 921 30.14 -22.72 -11.10
C ALA A 921 28.70 -22.25 -11.42
N ALA A 922 28.48 -20.98 -11.72
CA ALA A 922 27.17 -20.44 -12.09
C ALA A 922 26.69 -21.00 -13.44
N VAL A 923 27.57 -21.04 -14.45
CA VAL A 923 27.30 -21.61 -15.78
C VAL A 923 26.99 -23.10 -15.69
N LEU A 924 27.79 -23.85 -14.92
CA LEU A 924 27.60 -25.30 -14.75
C LEU A 924 26.40 -25.66 -13.88
N ARG A 925 25.99 -24.82 -12.92
CA ARG A 925 24.80 -25.05 -12.08
C ARG A 925 23.51 -24.48 -12.68
N GLY A 926 23.61 -23.69 -13.74
CA GLY A 926 22.49 -23.08 -14.44
C GLY A 926 21.72 -24.05 -15.34
N THR A 927 20.61 -23.57 -15.90
CA THR A 927 19.74 -24.36 -16.81
C THR A 927 19.89 -23.95 -18.28
N GLU A 928 20.88 -23.12 -18.62
CA GLU A 928 21.04 -22.58 -19.97
C GLU A 928 21.60 -23.61 -20.95
N TYR A 929 22.69 -24.30 -20.58
CA TYR A 929 23.45 -25.17 -21.47
C TYR A 929 23.13 -26.66 -21.36
N HIS A 930 22.47 -27.06 -20.27
CA HIS A 930 22.01 -28.41 -20.05
C HIS A 930 20.76 -28.37 -19.17
N ARG A 931 19.82 -29.28 -19.45
CA ARG A 931 18.56 -29.39 -18.73
C ARG A 931 18.21 -30.86 -18.54
N SER A 932 17.39 -31.13 -17.55
CA SER A 932 16.71 -32.42 -17.40
C SER A 932 15.90 -32.74 -18.67
N GLN A 933 15.79 -34.01 -19.08
CA GLN A 933 15.03 -34.39 -20.28
C GLN A 933 13.55 -33.98 -20.20
N CYS A 934 12.99 -33.92 -18.99
CA CYS A 934 11.61 -33.43 -18.79
C CYS A 934 11.40 -31.98 -19.28
N GLU A 935 12.44 -31.15 -19.26
CA GLU A 935 12.39 -29.76 -19.74
C GLU A 935 12.56 -29.63 -21.26
N LEU A 936 13.14 -30.64 -21.93
CA LEU A 936 13.43 -30.58 -23.37
C LEU A 936 12.16 -30.60 -24.22
N GLY A 937 11.10 -31.28 -23.76
CA GLY A 937 9.81 -31.30 -24.44
C GLY A 937 8.86 -30.17 -24.01
N ILE A 938 9.36 -29.17 -23.29
CA ILE A 938 8.60 -27.99 -22.87
C ILE A 938 9.15 -26.75 -23.55
N THR A 939 8.30 -26.10 -24.35
CA THR A 939 8.66 -24.93 -25.12
C THR A 939 8.91 -23.72 -24.22
N ASP A 940 9.60 -22.70 -24.73
CA ASP A 940 9.80 -21.44 -23.99
C ASP A 940 8.45 -20.78 -23.63
N ALA A 941 7.48 -20.82 -24.55
CA ALA A 941 6.13 -20.32 -24.30
C ALA A 941 5.43 -21.06 -23.15
N GLN A 942 5.54 -22.40 -23.10
CA GLN A 942 4.99 -23.20 -22.00
C GLN A 942 5.66 -22.87 -20.67
N ARG A 943 6.98 -22.64 -20.65
CA ARG A 943 7.70 -22.22 -19.44
C ARG A 943 7.26 -20.85 -18.93
N THR A 944 6.93 -19.92 -19.83
CA THR A 944 6.39 -18.60 -19.45
C THR A 944 5.03 -18.72 -18.75
N ILE A 945 4.13 -19.55 -19.27
CA ILE A 945 2.76 -19.69 -18.73
C ILE A 945 2.66 -20.68 -17.55
N GLU A 946 3.67 -21.52 -17.35
CA GLU A 946 3.68 -22.60 -16.37
C GLU A 946 3.21 -22.19 -14.96
N PRO A 947 3.66 -21.06 -14.37
CA PRO A 947 3.22 -20.67 -13.04
C PRO A 947 1.72 -20.43 -12.94
N GLN A 948 1.10 -19.86 -13.97
CA GLN A 948 -0.34 -19.59 -14.01
C GLN A 948 -1.15 -20.88 -14.21
N CYS A 949 -0.69 -21.78 -15.09
CA CYS A 949 -1.33 -23.09 -15.26
C CYS A 949 -1.22 -23.94 -13.99
N ARG A 950 -0.06 -23.92 -13.32
CA ARG A 950 0.16 -24.62 -12.06
C ARG A 950 -0.75 -24.11 -10.96
N LEU A 951 -0.88 -22.78 -10.86
CA LEU A 951 -1.79 -22.13 -9.94
C LEU A 951 -3.24 -22.59 -10.16
N HIS A 952 -3.74 -22.45 -11.39
CA HIS A 952 -5.11 -22.83 -11.74
C HIS A 952 -5.37 -24.31 -11.50
N TRP A 953 -4.43 -25.17 -11.89
CA TRP A 953 -4.50 -26.60 -11.64
C TRP A 953 -4.58 -26.92 -10.13
N SER A 954 -3.87 -26.16 -9.29
CA SER A 954 -3.90 -26.35 -7.84
C SER A 954 -5.24 -26.01 -7.18
N LEU A 955 -6.10 -25.21 -7.83
CA LEU A 955 -7.46 -24.94 -7.35
C LEU A 955 -8.32 -26.21 -7.36
N TYR A 956 -8.15 -27.04 -8.39
CA TYR A 956 -8.81 -28.35 -8.53
C TYR A 956 -8.06 -29.47 -7.80
N HIS A 957 -6.81 -29.23 -7.42
CA HIS A 957 -5.98 -30.16 -6.65
C HIS A 957 -5.46 -29.49 -5.36
N PRO A 958 -6.36 -29.05 -4.45
CA PRO A 958 -5.97 -28.29 -3.27
C PRO A 958 -4.94 -29.06 -2.44
N GLY A 959 -3.89 -28.36 -2.02
CA GLY A 959 -2.78 -28.93 -1.25
C GLY A 959 -1.92 -29.93 -2.04
N ALA A 960 -1.87 -29.84 -3.37
CA ALA A 960 -1.01 -30.69 -4.20
C ALA A 960 0.48 -30.51 -3.90
N THR A 961 1.21 -31.62 -3.93
CA THR A 961 2.67 -31.67 -3.80
C THR A 961 3.38 -31.40 -5.12
N GLU A 962 4.66 -31.03 -5.07
CA GLU A 962 5.52 -30.91 -6.27
C GLU A 962 5.51 -32.17 -7.13
N HIS A 963 5.38 -33.33 -6.48
CA HIS A 963 5.28 -34.62 -7.15
C HIS A 963 4.04 -34.72 -8.05
N GLU A 964 2.87 -34.39 -7.51
CA GLU A 964 1.61 -34.43 -8.24
C GLU A 964 1.63 -33.44 -9.41
N TRP A 965 2.21 -32.25 -9.21
CA TRP A 965 2.43 -31.29 -10.30
C TRP A 965 3.35 -31.88 -11.37
N ALA A 966 4.52 -32.39 -10.99
CA ALA A 966 5.51 -32.90 -11.94
C ALA A 966 4.96 -34.04 -12.82
N ALA A 967 4.10 -34.90 -12.28
CA ALA A 967 3.44 -35.97 -13.04
C ALA A 967 2.38 -35.42 -14.02
N ALA A 968 1.61 -34.40 -13.62
CA ALA A 968 0.57 -33.81 -14.45
C ALA A 968 1.11 -32.75 -15.46
N ARG A 969 2.28 -32.18 -15.18
CA ARG A 969 2.85 -30.99 -15.82
C ARG A 969 2.78 -31.02 -17.34
N ARG A 970 3.31 -32.06 -17.98
CA ARG A 970 3.35 -32.15 -19.45
C ARG A 970 1.96 -32.16 -20.07
N ARG A 971 1.03 -32.97 -19.53
CA ARG A 971 -0.34 -33.06 -20.02
C ARG A 971 -1.08 -31.74 -19.84
N VAL A 972 -0.94 -31.11 -18.68
CA VAL A 972 -1.57 -29.80 -18.39
C VAL A 972 -1.06 -28.73 -19.34
N LEU A 973 0.26 -28.60 -19.55
CA LEU A 973 0.84 -27.58 -20.43
C LEU A 973 0.59 -27.85 -21.91
N GLN A 974 0.50 -29.11 -22.33
CA GLN A 974 0.12 -29.46 -23.70
C GLN A 974 -1.34 -29.10 -23.96
N ARG A 975 -2.25 -29.45 -23.05
CA ARG A 975 -3.66 -29.06 -23.13
C ARG A 975 -3.82 -27.55 -23.11
N ALA A 976 -3.12 -26.86 -22.21
CA ALA A 976 -3.14 -25.41 -22.10
C ALA A 976 -2.79 -24.74 -23.44
N MET A 977 -1.77 -25.25 -24.16
CA MET A 977 -1.37 -24.71 -25.46
C MET A 977 -2.26 -25.14 -26.63
N ALA A 978 -2.90 -26.31 -26.54
CA ALA A 978 -3.73 -26.85 -27.62
C ALA A 978 -5.16 -26.32 -27.59
N GLU A 979 -5.76 -26.24 -26.41
CA GLU A 979 -7.19 -25.92 -26.22
C GLU A 979 -7.41 -24.54 -25.60
N GLU A 980 -6.50 -24.09 -24.72
CA GLU A 980 -6.72 -22.92 -23.84
C GLU A 980 -5.71 -21.79 -24.08
N ARG A 981 -5.06 -21.78 -25.25
CA ARG A 981 -3.89 -20.94 -25.52
C ARG A 981 -4.11 -19.47 -25.17
N ASP A 982 -5.26 -18.93 -25.55
CA ASP A 982 -5.57 -17.50 -25.42
C ASP A 982 -5.88 -17.10 -23.96
N TRP A 983 -6.22 -18.07 -23.08
CA TRP A 983 -6.26 -17.85 -21.64
C TRP A 983 -4.87 -17.59 -21.09
N TRP A 984 -3.88 -18.38 -21.51
CA TRP A 984 -2.58 -18.42 -20.84
C TRP A 984 -1.53 -17.49 -21.43
N LEU A 985 -1.59 -17.20 -22.73
CA LEU A 985 -0.58 -16.33 -23.34
C LEU A 985 -0.63 -14.92 -22.75
N PRO A 986 0.55 -14.29 -22.56
CA PRO A 986 0.63 -12.89 -22.14
C PRO A 986 -0.13 -12.00 -23.11
N ASP A 987 -0.99 -11.16 -22.57
CA ASP A 987 -1.84 -10.24 -23.32
C ASP A 987 -1.36 -8.81 -23.05
N PRO A 988 -0.86 -8.07 -24.04
CA PRO A 988 -0.30 -6.73 -23.82
C PRO A 988 -1.27 -5.74 -23.16
N MET A 989 -2.59 -5.93 -23.28
CA MET A 989 -3.56 -5.05 -22.62
C MET A 989 -3.75 -5.39 -21.14
N LEU A 990 -3.63 -6.68 -20.76
CA LEU A 990 -3.88 -7.17 -19.40
C LEU A 990 -2.60 -7.54 -18.64
N GLU A 991 -1.45 -7.56 -19.32
CA GLU A 991 -0.18 -7.99 -18.76
C GLU A 991 0.34 -7.01 -17.72
N VAL A 992 0.75 -7.56 -16.58
CA VAL A 992 1.46 -6.86 -15.52
C VAL A 992 2.89 -7.37 -15.50
N THR A 993 3.81 -6.49 -15.88
CA THR A 993 5.24 -6.78 -15.99
C THR A 993 5.94 -6.69 -14.63
N ASP A 994 5.60 -5.69 -13.82
CA ASP A 994 6.08 -5.56 -12.45
C ASP A 994 4.99 -5.12 -11.48
N VAL A 995 4.76 -5.95 -10.46
CA VAL A 995 3.73 -5.71 -9.45
C VAL A 995 4.03 -4.48 -8.58
N ARG A 996 5.28 -4.03 -8.53
CA ARG A 996 5.71 -2.91 -7.70
C ARG A 996 5.38 -1.55 -8.31
N THR A 997 5.48 -1.43 -9.64
CA THR A 997 5.45 -0.14 -10.33
C THR A 997 4.24 0.03 -11.25
N ASP A 998 3.66 -1.07 -11.76
CA ASP A 998 2.71 -0.98 -12.86
C ASP A 998 1.41 -0.25 -12.51
N SER A 999 1.00 -0.19 -11.23
CA SER A 999 -0.11 0.68 -10.79
C SER A 999 0.10 2.16 -11.09
N ALA A 1000 1.34 2.60 -11.32
CA ALA A 1000 1.70 3.98 -11.66
C ALA A 1000 2.32 4.13 -13.06
N SER A 1001 3.12 3.16 -13.52
CA SER A 1001 3.86 3.23 -14.79
C SER A 1001 3.24 2.44 -15.94
N GLY A 1002 2.28 1.55 -15.67
CA GLY A 1002 1.69 0.69 -16.68
C GLY A 1002 0.84 1.48 -17.68
N ALA A 1003 1.08 1.30 -18.98
CA ALA A 1003 0.30 1.99 -20.03
C ALA A 1003 -1.21 1.67 -19.95
N SER A 1004 -1.53 0.41 -19.63
CA SER A 1004 -2.91 -0.07 -19.41
C SER A 1004 -3.53 0.40 -18.10
N LEU A 1005 -2.72 0.90 -17.16
CA LEU A 1005 -3.10 1.32 -15.80
C LEU A 1005 -3.00 2.85 -15.67
N THR A 1006 -3.52 3.55 -16.67
CA THR A 1006 -3.74 5.00 -16.59
C THR A 1006 -5.22 5.28 -16.38
N PHE A 1007 -5.56 6.37 -15.69
CA PHE A 1007 -6.95 6.72 -15.39
C PHE A 1007 -7.83 6.84 -16.65
N ALA A 1008 -7.26 7.27 -17.78
CA ALA A 1008 -7.98 7.37 -19.05
C ALA A 1008 -8.16 6.02 -19.76
N ALA A 1009 -7.15 5.13 -19.68
CA ALA A 1009 -7.20 3.83 -20.36
C ALA A 1009 -7.95 2.76 -19.55
N TYR A 1010 -7.96 2.86 -18.22
CA TYR A 1010 -8.53 1.85 -17.32
C TYR A 1010 -9.93 1.36 -17.71
N PRO A 1011 -10.93 2.23 -18.02
CA PRO A 1011 -12.27 1.76 -18.39
C PRO A 1011 -12.27 0.92 -19.68
N ALA A 1012 -11.42 1.26 -20.64
CA ALA A 1012 -11.30 0.53 -21.90
C ALA A 1012 -10.63 -0.83 -21.69
N VAL A 1013 -9.59 -0.89 -20.84
CA VAL A 1013 -8.89 -2.15 -20.53
C VAL A 1013 -9.75 -3.08 -19.67
N ALA A 1014 -10.46 -2.55 -18.67
CA ALA A 1014 -11.41 -3.33 -17.87
C ALA A 1014 -12.53 -3.92 -18.76
N ARG A 1015 -13.03 -3.12 -19.71
CA ARG A 1015 -13.99 -3.59 -20.70
C ARG A 1015 -13.40 -4.64 -21.64
N TYR A 1016 -12.17 -4.45 -22.12
CA TYR A 1016 -11.45 -5.43 -22.92
C TYR A 1016 -11.33 -6.77 -22.20
N GLY A 1017 -10.93 -6.78 -20.92
CA GLY A 1017 -10.86 -8.01 -20.12
C GLY A 1017 -12.21 -8.71 -19.98
N THR A 1018 -13.29 -7.94 -19.81
CA THR A 1018 -14.66 -8.47 -19.77
C THR A 1018 -15.08 -9.07 -21.10
N GLU A 1019 -14.85 -8.36 -22.22
CA GLU A 1019 -15.19 -8.83 -23.57
C GLU A 1019 -14.37 -10.08 -23.93
N LEU A 1020 -13.08 -10.13 -23.60
CA LEU A 1020 -12.22 -11.28 -23.82
C LEU A 1020 -12.74 -12.52 -23.08
N CYS A 1021 -13.01 -12.41 -21.78
CA CYS A 1021 -13.52 -13.54 -20.99
C CYS A 1021 -14.91 -13.99 -21.46
N THR A 1022 -15.72 -13.07 -22.00
CA THR A 1022 -17.03 -13.39 -22.58
C THR A 1022 -16.91 -14.30 -23.80
N VAL A 1023 -15.91 -14.06 -24.65
CA VAL A 1023 -15.70 -14.80 -25.92
C VAL A 1023 -14.97 -16.14 -25.71
N LEU A 1024 -14.03 -16.17 -24.76
CA LEU A 1024 -13.22 -17.38 -24.53
C LEU A 1024 -14.06 -18.53 -23.97
N ARG A 1025 -13.66 -19.75 -24.35
CA ARG A 1025 -14.39 -20.99 -24.01
C ARG A 1025 -13.64 -21.80 -22.97
N ALA A 1026 -14.40 -22.54 -22.17
CA ALA A 1026 -13.88 -23.53 -21.22
C ALA A 1026 -14.52 -24.90 -21.45
N HIS A 1027 -13.76 -25.96 -21.25
CA HIS A 1027 -14.20 -27.33 -21.43
C HIS A 1027 -14.40 -28.05 -20.09
N GLY A 1028 -15.52 -28.77 -19.95
CA GLY A 1028 -15.86 -29.59 -18.78
C GLY A 1028 -16.31 -31.00 -19.18
N THR A 1029 -16.09 -31.95 -18.27
CA THR A 1029 -16.41 -33.37 -18.41
C THR A 1029 -17.10 -33.88 -17.15
N SER A 1030 -18.08 -34.79 -17.26
CA SER A 1030 -18.68 -35.41 -16.06
C SER A 1030 -17.73 -36.42 -15.39
N CYS A 1031 -16.83 -37.02 -16.18
CA CYS A 1031 -15.76 -37.88 -15.68
C CYS A 1031 -14.50 -37.03 -15.42
N MET A 1032 -14.32 -36.59 -14.17
CA MET A 1032 -13.20 -35.75 -13.75
C MET A 1032 -12.06 -36.59 -13.15
N ASP A 1033 -10.86 -36.45 -13.69
CA ASP A 1033 -9.66 -37.19 -13.26
C ASP A 1033 -9.27 -36.96 -11.78
N TYR A 1034 -9.76 -35.89 -11.14
CA TYR A 1034 -9.49 -35.61 -9.73
C TYR A 1034 -10.63 -36.02 -8.79
N ALA A 1035 -11.83 -36.26 -9.31
CA ALA A 1035 -13.04 -36.54 -8.53
C ALA A 1035 -13.58 -37.96 -8.73
N VAL A 1036 -13.23 -38.66 -9.81
CA VAL A 1036 -13.72 -40.02 -10.04
C VAL A 1036 -12.53 -40.95 -10.25
N LEU A 1037 -12.38 -41.93 -9.35
CA LEU A 1037 -11.39 -42.98 -9.55
C LEU A 1037 -11.82 -43.86 -10.73
N PRO A 1038 -10.93 -44.16 -11.69
CA PRO A 1038 -11.25 -45.03 -12.81
C PRO A 1038 -11.54 -46.45 -12.30
N ALA A 1039 -12.48 -47.13 -12.96
CA ALA A 1039 -12.80 -48.52 -12.67
C ALA A 1039 -11.59 -49.42 -12.99
N ALA A 1040 -11.39 -50.47 -12.20
CA ALA A 1040 -10.30 -51.41 -12.43
C ALA A 1040 -10.47 -52.13 -13.79
N PRO A 1041 -9.42 -52.21 -14.63
CA PRO A 1041 -9.50 -52.95 -15.88
C PRO A 1041 -9.81 -54.42 -15.56
N SER A 1042 -10.87 -54.98 -16.17
CA SER A 1042 -11.40 -56.36 -16.03
C SER A 1042 -12.35 -56.70 -14.87
N ALA A 1043 -12.74 -55.76 -14.00
CA ALA A 1043 -13.80 -56.04 -13.02
C ALA A 1043 -15.18 -56.05 -13.72
N LYS A 1044 -15.86 -57.22 -13.75
CA LYS A 1044 -17.31 -57.25 -14.01
C LYS A 1044 -17.96 -56.36 -12.95
N ALA A 1045 -18.67 -55.31 -13.38
CA ALA A 1045 -19.39 -54.42 -12.47
C ALA A 1045 -20.24 -55.29 -11.50
N PRO A 1046 -20.14 -55.10 -10.17
CA PRO A 1046 -21.04 -55.79 -9.26
C PRO A 1046 -22.47 -55.39 -9.62
N ALA A 1047 -23.36 -56.38 -9.74
CA ALA A 1047 -24.77 -56.23 -10.08
C ALA A 1047 -25.59 -55.60 -8.92
N SER A 1048 -25.09 -54.51 -8.32
CA SER A 1048 -25.81 -53.75 -7.29
C SER A 1048 -26.13 -52.35 -7.80
N GLY A 1049 -27.35 -52.17 -8.30
CA GLY A 1049 -28.18 -50.95 -8.24
C GLY A 1049 -27.67 -49.60 -8.76
N ALA A 1050 -26.41 -49.43 -9.14
CA ALA A 1050 -25.88 -48.19 -9.69
C ALA A 1050 -25.85 -48.30 -11.22
N GLY A 1051 -26.66 -47.48 -11.90
CA GLY A 1051 -26.83 -47.48 -13.36
C GLY A 1051 -25.53 -47.32 -14.14
N ALA A 1052 -25.58 -47.63 -15.45
CA ALA A 1052 -24.45 -47.46 -16.36
C ALA A 1052 -24.05 -45.97 -16.42
N LYS A 1053 -22.83 -45.63 -16.00
CA LYS A 1053 -22.35 -44.24 -15.99
C LYS A 1053 -22.18 -43.70 -17.41
N VAL A 1054 -22.95 -42.67 -17.77
CA VAL A 1054 -22.82 -41.90 -19.01
C VAL A 1054 -21.75 -40.82 -18.82
N GLN A 1055 -20.76 -40.78 -19.71
CA GLN A 1055 -19.83 -39.64 -19.78
C GLN A 1055 -20.41 -38.57 -20.70
N ALA A 1056 -20.38 -37.31 -20.25
CA ALA A 1056 -20.70 -36.15 -21.05
C ALA A 1056 -19.53 -35.16 -21.04
N GLU A 1057 -19.31 -34.50 -22.17
CA GLU A 1057 -18.31 -33.46 -22.36
C GLU A 1057 -18.98 -32.24 -22.96
N CYS A 1058 -18.63 -31.06 -22.47
CA CYS A 1058 -19.21 -29.83 -22.97
C CYS A 1058 -18.21 -28.68 -23.02
N THR A 1059 -18.50 -27.73 -23.89
CA THR A 1059 -17.79 -26.45 -23.96
C THR A 1059 -18.75 -25.31 -23.69
N VAL A 1060 -18.38 -24.41 -22.79
CA VAL A 1060 -19.18 -23.25 -22.38
C VAL A 1060 -18.40 -21.97 -22.68
N ASP A 1061 -19.08 -20.93 -23.14
CA ASP A 1061 -18.51 -19.58 -23.31
C ASP A 1061 -18.75 -18.70 -22.08
N GLY A 1062 -18.24 -17.47 -22.07
CA GLY A 1062 -18.34 -16.58 -20.91
C GLY A 1062 -19.72 -15.97 -20.66
N THR A 1063 -20.69 -16.22 -21.55
CA THR A 1063 -22.11 -15.91 -21.24
C THR A 1063 -22.76 -17.03 -20.41
N GLY A 1064 -22.05 -18.14 -20.20
CA GLY A 1064 -22.60 -19.36 -19.61
C GLY A 1064 -23.34 -20.23 -20.62
N ALA A 1065 -23.32 -19.87 -21.91
CA ALA A 1065 -24.01 -20.61 -22.96
C ALA A 1065 -23.24 -21.86 -23.38
N LEU A 1066 -23.99 -22.91 -23.67
CA LEU A 1066 -23.47 -24.19 -24.13
C LEU A 1066 -23.13 -24.11 -25.63
N ALA A 1067 -21.84 -24.09 -25.94
CA ALA A 1067 -21.36 -24.09 -27.32
C ALA A 1067 -21.36 -25.50 -27.94
N SER A 1068 -21.13 -26.55 -27.14
CA SER A 1068 -21.23 -27.94 -27.59
C SER A 1068 -21.44 -28.89 -26.40
N LEU A 1069 -22.14 -30.00 -26.64
CA LEU A 1069 -22.34 -31.10 -25.68
C LEU A 1069 -22.24 -32.43 -26.44
N HIS A 1070 -21.36 -33.31 -25.97
CA HIS A 1070 -21.11 -34.62 -26.55
C HIS A 1070 -21.24 -35.69 -25.47
N TYR A 1071 -21.96 -36.77 -25.77
CA TYR A 1071 -22.03 -37.94 -24.91
C TYR A 1071 -21.01 -38.98 -25.39
N GLY A 1072 -20.23 -39.53 -24.46
CA GLY A 1072 -19.30 -40.63 -24.72
C GLY A 1072 -20.04 -41.94 -25.03
N ALA A 1073 -19.33 -42.90 -25.62
CA ALA A 1073 -19.91 -44.21 -25.94
C ALA A 1073 -20.34 -44.96 -24.65
N PRO A 1074 -21.61 -45.38 -24.51
CA PRO A 1074 -22.08 -46.10 -23.33
C PRO A 1074 -21.48 -47.50 -23.27
N ILE A 1075 -21.19 -47.99 -22.05
CA ILE A 1075 -20.67 -49.35 -21.81
C ILE A 1075 -21.71 -50.42 -22.22
N SER A 1076 -23.00 -50.09 -22.15
CA SER A 1076 -24.15 -50.87 -22.64
C SER A 1076 -25.32 -49.93 -22.92
N ALA A 1077 -25.94 -50.00 -24.10
CA ALA A 1077 -27.07 -49.15 -24.46
C ALA A 1077 -28.40 -49.54 -23.75
N ALA A 1078 -28.45 -50.69 -23.07
CA ALA A 1078 -29.66 -51.24 -22.47
C ALA A 1078 -29.97 -50.69 -21.06
N ASP A 1079 -29.00 -50.05 -20.40
CA ASP A 1079 -29.07 -49.72 -18.96
C ASP A 1079 -28.94 -48.21 -18.66
N VAL A 1080 -29.05 -47.34 -19.67
CA VAL A 1080 -28.93 -45.87 -19.53
C VAL A 1080 -30.31 -45.22 -19.60
N THR A 1081 -30.73 -44.56 -18.52
CA THR A 1081 -31.97 -43.76 -18.53
C THR A 1081 -31.73 -42.35 -19.05
N VAL A 1082 -32.79 -41.66 -19.49
CA VAL A 1082 -32.72 -40.23 -19.87
C VAL A 1082 -32.31 -39.38 -18.66
N GLU A 1083 -32.71 -39.77 -17.45
CA GLU A 1083 -32.33 -39.08 -16.21
C GLU A 1083 -30.81 -39.18 -15.97
N ASP A 1084 -30.20 -40.34 -16.19
CA ASP A 1084 -28.74 -40.52 -16.07
C ASP A 1084 -27.97 -39.68 -17.10
N ALA A 1085 -28.46 -39.60 -18.34
CA ALA A 1085 -27.86 -38.76 -19.37
C ALA A 1085 -28.01 -37.26 -19.06
N LEU A 1086 -29.17 -36.83 -18.57
CA LEU A 1086 -29.39 -35.44 -18.16
C LEU A 1086 -28.53 -35.07 -16.96
N ASN A 1087 -28.40 -35.95 -15.97
CA ASN A 1087 -27.51 -35.74 -14.82
C ASN A 1087 -26.05 -35.60 -15.27
N ALA A 1088 -25.57 -36.49 -16.15
CA ALA A 1088 -24.22 -36.39 -16.71
C ALA A 1088 -24.00 -35.07 -17.47
N ALA A 1089 -24.97 -34.62 -18.26
CA ALA A 1089 -24.90 -33.35 -18.97
C ALA A 1089 -24.91 -32.15 -18.01
N MET A 1090 -25.80 -32.13 -17.02
CA MET A 1090 -25.85 -31.09 -15.98
C MET A 1090 -24.53 -31.00 -15.23
N GLU A 1091 -23.96 -32.15 -14.87
CA GLU A 1091 -22.67 -32.23 -14.21
C GLU A 1091 -21.55 -31.65 -15.08
N ALA A 1092 -21.46 -32.05 -16.35
CA ALA A 1092 -20.44 -31.54 -17.27
C ALA A 1092 -20.56 -30.02 -17.45
N ILE A 1093 -21.79 -29.51 -17.63
CA ILE A 1093 -22.08 -28.09 -17.78
C ILE A 1093 -21.63 -27.31 -16.55
N GLN A 1094 -21.97 -27.80 -15.35
CA GLN A 1094 -21.54 -27.16 -14.11
C GLN A 1094 -20.01 -27.11 -13.99
N VAL A 1095 -19.28 -28.19 -14.34
CA VAL A 1095 -17.81 -28.13 -14.28
C VAL A 1095 -17.24 -27.19 -15.34
N ALA A 1096 -17.81 -27.16 -16.55
CA ALA A 1096 -17.37 -26.22 -17.58
C ALA A 1096 -17.57 -24.77 -17.15
N GLN A 1097 -18.72 -24.44 -16.53
CA GLN A 1097 -19.00 -23.13 -15.98
C GLN A 1097 -18.01 -22.76 -14.85
N MET A 1098 -17.78 -23.67 -13.90
CA MET A 1098 -16.82 -23.43 -12.81
C MET A 1098 -15.38 -23.26 -13.33
N ARG A 1099 -15.01 -24.02 -14.36
CA ARG A 1099 -13.71 -23.87 -15.03
C ARG A 1099 -13.60 -22.53 -15.74
N HIS A 1100 -14.64 -22.09 -16.43
CA HIS A 1100 -14.68 -20.77 -17.06
C HIS A 1100 -14.48 -19.66 -16.01
N SER A 1101 -15.21 -19.73 -14.90
CA SER A 1101 -15.09 -18.74 -13.80
C SER A 1101 -13.68 -18.68 -13.23
N THR A 1102 -13.05 -19.82 -12.95
CA THR A 1102 -11.68 -19.85 -12.39
C THR A 1102 -10.64 -19.39 -13.41
N LEU A 1103 -10.79 -19.72 -14.70
CA LEU A 1103 -9.91 -19.23 -15.76
C LEU A 1103 -10.01 -17.71 -15.93
N SER A 1104 -11.23 -17.17 -15.92
CA SER A 1104 -11.49 -15.74 -16.02
C SER A 1104 -10.87 -14.97 -14.85
N MET A 1105 -11.07 -15.46 -13.62
CA MET A 1105 -10.43 -14.86 -12.44
C MET A 1105 -8.91 -14.90 -12.52
N VAL A 1106 -8.31 -16.01 -12.94
CA VAL A 1106 -6.84 -16.09 -13.09
C VAL A 1106 -6.33 -15.13 -14.17
N LYS A 1107 -7.03 -15.03 -15.32
CA LYS A 1107 -6.67 -14.14 -16.43
C LYS A 1107 -6.68 -12.66 -16.04
N LEU A 1108 -7.69 -12.23 -15.28
CA LEU A 1108 -7.88 -10.81 -14.92
C LEU A 1108 -7.19 -10.41 -13.60
N SER A 1109 -6.87 -11.38 -12.74
CA SER A 1109 -6.39 -11.15 -11.36
C SER A 1109 -5.26 -10.13 -11.23
N ALA A 1110 -4.21 -10.24 -12.03
CA ALA A 1110 -3.04 -9.37 -11.92
C ALA A 1110 -3.40 -7.91 -12.25
N PHE A 1111 -4.15 -7.70 -13.34
CA PHE A 1111 -4.61 -6.38 -13.76
C PHE A 1111 -5.58 -5.77 -12.75
N GLU A 1112 -6.58 -6.52 -12.30
CA GLU A 1112 -7.59 -6.01 -11.35
C GLU A 1112 -6.96 -5.59 -10.02
N LYS A 1113 -6.01 -6.38 -9.49
CA LYS A 1113 -5.28 -6.02 -8.26
C LYS A 1113 -4.47 -4.72 -8.43
N GLN A 1114 -3.81 -4.54 -9.57
CA GLN A 1114 -3.08 -3.29 -9.86
C GLN A 1114 -4.03 -2.10 -10.00
N ALA A 1115 -5.16 -2.30 -10.67
CA ALA A 1115 -6.18 -1.27 -10.82
C ALA A 1115 -6.77 -0.85 -9.47
N GLN A 1116 -6.97 -1.79 -8.54
CA GLN A 1116 -7.41 -1.49 -7.17
C GLN A 1116 -6.39 -0.60 -6.44
N ALA A 1117 -5.09 -0.90 -6.56
CA ALA A 1117 -4.03 -0.07 -5.96
C ALA A 1117 -3.99 1.34 -6.56
N MET A 1118 -4.08 1.43 -7.90
CA MET A 1118 -4.15 2.70 -8.64
C MET A 1118 -5.37 3.55 -8.21
N LEU A 1119 -6.57 2.97 -8.15
CA LEU A 1119 -7.81 3.69 -7.83
C LEU A 1119 -7.88 4.14 -6.36
N LEU A 1120 -7.46 3.29 -5.42
CA LEU A 1120 -7.51 3.61 -4.00
C LEU A 1120 -6.45 4.63 -3.60
N CYS A 1121 -5.19 4.39 -3.99
CA CYS A 1121 -4.06 5.22 -3.57
C CYS A 1121 -3.91 6.47 -4.46
N GLY A 1122 -4.38 6.39 -5.71
CA GLY A 1122 -4.44 7.50 -6.67
C GLY A 1122 -5.77 8.26 -6.66
N VAL A 1123 -6.57 8.17 -5.58
CA VAL A 1123 -7.91 8.76 -5.50
C VAL A 1123 -7.96 10.25 -5.86
N TYR A 1124 -6.90 11.02 -5.55
CA TYR A 1124 -6.80 12.44 -5.87
C TYR A 1124 -6.63 12.74 -7.37
N GLY A 1125 -6.36 11.72 -8.19
CA GLY A 1125 -6.36 11.80 -9.66
C GLY A 1125 -7.76 11.72 -10.29
N HIS A 1126 -8.81 11.43 -9.50
CA HIS A 1126 -10.18 11.23 -9.99
C HIS A 1126 -11.17 12.29 -9.49
N GLU A 1127 -12.29 12.42 -10.21
CA GLU A 1127 -13.39 13.34 -9.90
C GLU A 1127 -14.18 12.98 -8.63
N PHE A 1128 -14.10 11.74 -8.16
CA PHE A 1128 -14.71 11.33 -6.89
C PHE A 1128 -13.76 11.50 -5.69
N GLY A 1129 -12.53 11.99 -5.93
CA GLY A 1129 -11.52 12.22 -4.90
C GLY A 1129 -11.35 13.68 -4.48
N GLY A 1130 -10.70 13.87 -3.33
CA GLY A 1130 -10.36 15.20 -2.80
C GLY A 1130 -11.56 16.15 -2.71
N LYS A 1131 -11.37 17.38 -3.20
CA LYS A 1131 -12.41 18.44 -3.14
C LYS A 1131 -13.68 18.12 -3.94
N TYR A 1132 -13.60 17.24 -4.93
CA TYR A 1132 -14.72 16.91 -5.81
C TYR A 1132 -15.56 15.73 -5.29
N GLY A 1133 -15.06 14.96 -4.31
CA GLY A 1133 -15.82 13.87 -3.69
C GLY A 1133 -17.17 14.29 -3.11
N ARG A 1134 -17.27 15.50 -2.54
CA ARG A 1134 -18.55 16.07 -2.07
C ARG A 1134 -19.53 16.33 -3.22
N THR A 1135 -19.03 16.79 -4.38
CA THR A 1135 -19.85 17.01 -5.57
C THR A 1135 -20.37 15.68 -6.12
N TYR A 1136 -19.52 14.65 -6.16
CA TYR A 1136 -19.91 13.32 -6.60
C TYR A 1136 -20.98 12.71 -5.69
N ALA A 1137 -20.82 12.84 -4.36
CA ALA A 1137 -21.81 12.40 -3.38
C ALA A 1137 -23.15 13.16 -3.53
N TYR A 1138 -23.11 14.48 -3.70
CA TYR A 1138 -24.30 15.29 -3.98
C TYR A 1138 -25.02 14.82 -5.25
N ALA A 1139 -24.28 14.58 -6.34
CA ALA A 1139 -24.84 14.10 -7.59
C ALA A 1139 -25.48 12.71 -7.44
N LEU A 1140 -24.84 11.81 -6.69
CA LEU A 1140 -25.38 10.47 -6.41
C LEU A 1140 -26.68 10.54 -5.61
N ASP A 1141 -26.74 11.36 -4.56
CA ASP A 1141 -27.94 11.51 -3.74
C ASP A 1141 -29.07 12.23 -4.49
N LYS A 1142 -28.73 13.13 -5.42
CA LYS A 1142 -29.71 13.72 -6.33
C LYS A 1142 -30.25 12.69 -7.31
N ALA A 1143 -29.38 11.87 -7.92
CA ALA A 1143 -29.78 10.80 -8.83
C ALA A 1143 -30.70 9.78 -8.14
N LYS A 1144 -30.44 9.41 -6.87
CA LYS A 1144 -31.35 8.55 -6.09
C LYS A 1144 -32.73 9.15 -5.90
N ARG A 1145 -32.81 10.45 -5.59
CA ARG A 1145 -34.09 11.17 -5.45
C ARG A 1145 -34.84 11.23 -6.78
N GLU A 1146 -34.16 11.57 -7.86
CA GLU A 1146 -34.74 11.64 -9.21
C GLU A 1146 -35.22 10.26 -9.70
N MET A 1147 -34.48 9.19 -9.40
CA MET A 1147 -34.92 7.82 -9.68
C MET A 1147 -36.17 7.44 -8.89
N ALA A 1148 -36.31 7.90 -7.64
CA ALA A 1148 -37.51 7.67 -6.83
C ALA A 1148 -38.72 8.45 -7.39
N GLU A 1149 -38.53 9.74 -7.72
CA GLU A 1149 -39.56 10.57 -8.37
C GLU A 1149 -40.01 9.96 -9.71
N THR A 1150 -39.07 9.46 -10.52
CA THR A 1150 -39.36 8.79 -11.79
C THR A 1150 -40.11 7.47 -11.59
N ALA A 1151 -39.84 6.73 -10.51
CA ALA A 1151 -40.60 5.52 -10.20
C ALA A 1151 -42.04 5.85 -9.77
N GLU A 1152 -42.24 6.90 -8.98
CA GLU A 1152 -43.56 7.38 -8.57
C GLU A 1152 -44.38 7.94 -9.75
N SER A 1153 -43.72 8.54 -10.75
CA SER A 1153 -44.34 9.03 -11.99
C SER A 1153 -44.62 7.93 -13.03
N GLY A 1154 -44.44 6.66 -12.69
CA GLY A 1154 -44.71 5.53 -13.60
C GLY A 1154 -43.60 5.25 -14.62
N HIS A 1155 -42.34 5.50 -14.25
CA HIS A 1155 -41.15 5.37 -15.10
C HIS A 1155 -41.09 6.34 -16.29
N VAL A 1156 -41.93 7.36 -16.29
CA VAL A 1156 -41.81 8.48 -17.23
C VAL A 1156 -40.75 9.42 -16.68
N ALA A 1157 -39.56 9.37 -17.28
CA ALA A 1157 -38.46 10.24 -16.91
C ALA A 1157 -38.88 11.70 -17.05
N SER A 1158 -38.78 12.42 -15.94
CA SER A 1158 -39.06 13.84 -15.79
C SER A 1158 -37.99 14.68 -16.53
N LEU A 1159 -37.96 14.62 -17.86
CA LEU A 1159 -37.11 15.51 -18.65
C LEU A 1159 -37.58 16.97 -18.49
N GLN A 1160 -36.65 17.92 -18.64
CA GLN A 1160 -36.73 19.40 -18.69
C GLN A 1160 -38.09 20.12 -18.45
N ALA A 1161 -39.20 19.64 -19.01
CA ALA A 1161 -40.56 20.09 -18.73
C ALA A 1161 -40.95 19.88 -17.25
N ALA A 1162 -40.52 18.79 -16.61
CA ALA A 1162 -40.95 18.43 -15.26
C ALA A 1162 -40.41 19.36 -14.15
N ASP A 1163 -39.23 19.99 -14.33
CA ASP A 1163 -38.73 21.02 -13.41
C ASP A 1163 -39.58 22.30 -13.48
N ALA A 1164 -40.16 22.61 -14.64
CA ALA A 1164 -41.11 23.71 -14.81
C ALA A 1164 -42.54 23.33 -14.34
N GLU A 1165 -42.84 22.04 -14.26
CA GLU A 1165 -44.09 21.48 -13.73
C GLU A 1165 -44.07 21.27 -12.20
N LYS A 1166 -42.92 21.52 -11.54
CA LYS A 1166 -42.84 21.50 -10.08
C LYS A 1166 -43.79 22.53 -9.48
N LEU A 1167 -44.54 22.09 -8.46
CA LEU A 1167 -45.57 22.91 -7.81
C LEU A 1167 -45.00 24.16 -7.12
N ARG A 1168 -43.72 24.15 -6.73
CA ARG A 1168 -43.06 25.26 -6.03
C ARG A 1168 -41.71 25.59 -6.67
N LEU A 1169 -41.43 26.89 -6.80
CA LEU A 1169 -40.10 27.39 -7.20
C LEU A 1169 -38.99 26.97 -6.24
N LEU A 1170 -39.31 26.70 -4.97
CA LEU A 1170 -38.35 26.19 -3.98
C LEU A 1170 -37.91 24.74 -4.26
N ASP A 1171 -38.75 23.96 -4.93
CA ASP A 1171 -38.46 22.57 -5.28
C ASP A 1171 -37.60 22.50 -6.57
N GLN A 1172 -37.49 23.63 -7.29
CA GLN A 1172 -36.67 23.78 -8.47
C GLN A 1172 -35.19 23.88 -8.07
N GLU A 1173 -34.37 22.97 -8.60
CA GLU A 1173 -32.95 22.95 -8.28
C GLU A 1173 -32.22 24.11 -8.95
N GLN A 1174 -31.19 24.67 -8.29
CA GLN A 1174 -30.37 25.75 -8.86
C GLN A 1174 -29.63 25.33 -10.14
N THR A 1175 -29.39 24.02 -10.33
CA THR A 1175 -28.77 23.44 -11.53
C THR A 1175 -29.76 23.30 -12.69
N SER A 1176 -31.05 23.54 -12.47
CA SER A 1176 -32.09 23.42 -13.50
C SER A 1176 -31.90 24.45 -14.61
N THR A 1177 -32.18 24.04 -15.85
CA THR A 1177 -32.18 24.92 -17.02
C THR A 1177 -33.37 25.88 -17.04
N ALA A 1178 -34.38 25.66 -16.20
CA ALA A 1178 -35.53 26.56 -16.08
C ALA A 1178 -35.23 27.79 -15.19
N VAL A 1179 -34.07 27.87 -14.54
CA VAL A 1179 -33.61 29.10 -13.87
C VAL A 1179 -33.16 30.11 -14.92
N ASP A 1180 -33.84 31.26 -14.99
CA ASP A 1180 -33.52 32.33 -15.94
C ASP A 1180 -32.17 32.98 -15.62
N ARG A 1181 -31.23 32.89 -16.58
CA ARG A 1181 -29.87 33.45 -16.50
C ARG A 1181 -29.55 34.40 -17.67
N PHE A 1182 -30.53 35.16 -18.13
CA PHE A 1182 -30.30 36.19 -19.15
C PHE A 1182 -29.74 37.50 -18.57
N ALA A 1183 -29.14 38.33 -19.44
CA ALA A 1183 -28.56 39.61 -19.04
C ALA A 1183 -29.62 40.59 -18.51
N SER A 1184 -30.87 40.43 -18.94
CA SER A 1184 -32.01 41.17 -18.45
C SER A 1184 -33.26 40.28 -18.40
N GLN A 1185 -34.03 40.43 -17.33
CA GLN A 1185 -35.31 39.74 -17.16
C GLN A 1185 -36.43 40.37 -17.99
N THR A 1186 -36.34 41.66 -18.31
CA THR A 1186 -37.48 42.43 -18.87
C THR A 1186 -37.27 42.89 -20.31
N ASN A 1187 -36.05 43.29 -20.68
CA ASN A 1187 -35.72 43.67 -22.05
C ASN A 1187 -35.42 42.44 -22.94
N PRO A 1188 -36.27 42.12 -23.94
CA PRO A 1188 -36.12 40.94 -24.79
C PRO A 1188 -34.88 41.01 -25.71
N GLU A 1189 -34.42 42.19 -26.11
CA GLU A 1189 -33.21 42.34 -26.95
C GLU A 1189 -31.92 41.94 -26.21
N GLN A 1190 -31.97 41.83 -24.89
CA GLN A 1190 -30.86 41.41 -24.02
C GLN A 1190 -31.00 39.96 -23.54
N ARG A 1191 -32.04 39.25 -24.00
CA ARG A 1191 -32.29 37.83 -23.73
C ARG A 1191 -31.74 36.97 -24.87
N LEU A 1192 -30.53 37.28 -25.32
CA LEU A 1192 -29.86 36.59 -26.42
C LEU A 1192 -28.77 35.67 -25.89
N THR A 1193 -28.64 34.49 -26.49
CA THR A 1193 -27.54 33.53 -26.25
C THR A 1193 -26.32 33.81 -27.14
N ARG A 1194 -26.46 34.64 -28.18
CA ARG A 1194 -25.40 35.13 -29.06
C ARG A 1194 -25.54 36.64 -29.29
N PHE A 1195 -24.58 37.25 -30.00
CA PHE A 1195 -24.62 38.68 -30.30
C PHE A 1195 -25.81 39.13 -31.17
N ALA A 1196 -26.41 38.22 -31.94
CA ALA A 1196 -27.58 38.49 -32.78
C ALA A 1196 -28.67 37.44 -32.54
N PRO A 1197 -29.96 37.81 -32.63
CA PRO A 1197 -31.08 36.89 -32.40
C PRO A 1197 -31.11 35.82 -33.48
N ARG A 1198 -31.05 34.56 -33.06
CA ARG A 1198 -31.24 33.42 -33.96
C ARG A 1198 -32.71 33.11 -34.12
N SER A 1199 -33.08 32.77 -35.34
CA SER A 1199 -34.39 32.22 -35.66
C SER A 1199 -34.27 30.82 -36.23
N THR A 1200 -35.31 30.00 -36.05
CA THR A 1200 -35.45 28.72 -36.72
C THR A 1200 -35.64 28.93 -38.23
N LEU A 1201 -35.54 27.85 -39.01
CA LEU A 1201 -35.83 27.88 -40.46
C LEU A 1201 -37.26 28.35 -40.78
N SER A 1202 -38.20 28.19 -39.85
CA SER A 1202 -39.59 28.67 -39.94
C SER A 1202 -39.78 30.10 -39.42
N GLY A 1203 -38.70 30.79 -39.01
CA GLY A 1203 -38.73 32.16 -38.51
C GLY A 1203 -39.10 32.32 -37.03
N TYR A 1204 -39.18 31.24 -36.24
CA TYR A 1204 -39.45 31.33 -34.80
C TYR A 1204 -38.21 31.75 -34.02
N ASN A 1205 -38.40 32.50 -32.93
CA ASN A 1205 -37.32 32.90 -32.04
C ASN A 1205 -36.70 31.68 -31.36
N MET A 1206 -35.37 31.54 -31.41
CA MET A 1206 -34.64 30.48 -30.70
C MET A 1206 -34.09 30.91 -29.35
N GLU A 1207 -34.09 32.21 -29.06
CA GLU A 1207 -33.39 32.77 -27.90
C GLU A 1207 -34.20 32.60 -26.62
N ASP A 1208 -35.47 32.98 -26.64
CA ASP A 1208 -36.45 32.77 -25.58
C ASP A 1208 -37.75 32.31 -26.25
N ALA A 1209 -37.98 30.99 -26.20
CA ALA A 1209 -39.09 30.36 -26.91
C ALA A 1209 -40.40 30.60 -26.16
N ALA A 1210 -41.44 31.01 -26.89
CA ALA A 1210 -42.76 31.20 -26.30
C ALA A 1210 -43.36 29.83 -25.87
N PRO A 1211 -44.23 29.78 -24.85
CA PRO A 1211 -44.86 28.52 -24.40
C PRO A 1211 -45.59 27.74 -25.49
N SER A 1212 -46.12 28.44 -26.51
CA SER A 1212 -46.78 27.82 -27.67
C SER A 1212 -45.80 27.21 -28.68
N GLN A 1213 -44.51 27.53 -28.59
CA GLN A 1213 -43.44 27.00 -29.44
C GLN A 1213 -42.76 25.77 -28.81
N THR A 1214 -42.86 25.61 -27.48
CA THR A 1214 -42.37 24.43 -26.75
C THR A 1214 -43.45 23.35 -26.70
N SER A 1215 -43.37 22.36 -27.59
CA SER A 1215 -44.31 21.21 -27.62
C SER A 1215 -43.57 19.90 -27.35
N THR A 1216 -44.02 19.15 -26.34
CA THR A 1216 -43.60 17.78 -26.04
C THR A 1216 -44.71 16.83 -26.49
N TRP A 1217 -44.60 16.29 -27.70
CA TRP A 1217 -45.62 15.41 -28.30
C TRP A 1217 -45.06 13.98 -28.48
N GLY A 1218 -45.84 12.96 -28.09
CA GLY A 1218 -45.48 11.54 -28.21
C GLY A 1218 -45.04 10.82 -26.91
N GLN A 1219 -45.24 11.45 -25.75
CA GLN A 1219 -45.14 10.81 -24.42
C GLN A 1219 -46.45 10.17 -23.99
#